data_AF-A0A3L9Y7N3-F1
#
_entry.id   AF-A0A3L9Y7N3-F1
#
_cell.length_a   1.000
_cell.length_b   1.000
_cell.length_c   1.000
_cell.angle_alpha   90.00
_cell.angle_beta   90.00
_cell.angle_gamma   90.00
#
_symmetry.space_group_name_H-M   'P 1'
#
loop_
_entity.id
_entity.type
_entity.pdbx_description
1 polymer ?
#
loop_
_entity_poly.entity_id
_entity_poly.type
_entity_poly.pdbx_seq_one_letter_code
_entity_poly.pdbx_strand_id
1 'polypeptide(L)'
;MDVRVTVTREGFDGDFIPRADNVFQAKAKSMARAEILDEMLSEGTPKPIIHELVENSGSYIIASTEDCSPPMYQRRIDAMNEALAGLDNPDAIHVDYYDCSRLLLWLRQHPTVQIWVREVVGRPLAGWRPFGRWSATPVDANDDLILDDGVRVVVPSTSQQPLQLGEAIDSVRRLINASRKSIRITGLSGVGKSRFVQALFEDGVGDTPLDRTSVIYADIGDEPEPSARALVDAMIAQGVSATVVLDNCASDLHNSLASRLSKQENSLRLITVEYDIREDKPQTTEVVQLEAYGPQIAEKLLLRRYPELGNVNAAKIAEFSEGNARLAIAIADAAPIDETLGRLSDEELFNRLFYQRHDLDSGLKEQAEALSLVYSFSIESDEEGVDELALLGALCEQTRLRMHRAAQTLVDRQVAQKRSRWRAVLPHAVANRLASEALSNIPLDQLTDTFERKASARLLKSFGRRLGFLHEHPIAVEIVDGWVSEGGLLSDLSALNEHGRELLMHIAPVSPARALELVEASFANPETLASFEPRDSFRSVALSILVGLAYYPEFFERAVAALLVVADHEDPDNNYDSVRGKLKGLFQAYLSGTHATTAQRAEIVRAALHSGNETRVQIGAELLDSALEASRWSSSNSFEFGARPRDYGHSPSFEERLEWFRTFIGIACDASQSDSETISKSCRRVLAANFRGLWRYPDLRAEIIDVSNAINDKLPWVEGWHAVRSALYFDFRRVAEEKRDEDGAALLASLEEKLAPQDLLSEIEALVIDPGNDMWSLDEDFDPEEPSKFEASRKRLSEKARILGCRCRQSDGMLEEQAHRLFNPGWAPYLLPFGEGLIRCSSDCRSTWETLVGGLKSLDTKHFNYGVLCGALNEISSTDEALTAMLLDEAASDELLRPIIVMLHPKGSFSDQDFERCLAALRGTDNPRGFEDLLWREEYQDSGSARAEQLARVMVTKEGGERALLEGLSMRLHDKKDTEELLGTGLRSVALRAAAKHLLEHDNDPGGNGDYRLTKVLGHCLRYDCEDAAIGELLDSLFDPEDGAAMRYYQFDSAVATIVKFLYDPFLTRALLQGEIKDYKRFRAFEGSSHFENPLSQIEPTDLTAWCANAGEASAWSLVARAISPFGSSRDGGIDDLTEQGLALITASPNPVEVLSVFVEHIAPMSWSGSRANIVGQRITALEEVSEAAIPGVAEYLAEVVPKLRKVEQEERDREAKRDRDDEQRFE
;
A
#
# COMPACT_ATOMS: atom_id res chain seq x y z
N MET A 1 39.17 12.58 -40.27
CA MET A 1 38.79 12.24 -38.89
C MET A 1 37.55 13.03 -38.59
N ASP A 2 36.44 12.35 -38.35
CA ASP A 2 35.17 13.02 -38.07
C ASP A 2 34.93 13.07 -36.56
N VAL A 3 35.21 11.98 -35.85
CA VAL A 3 35.08 11.88 -34.39
C VAL A 3 36.27 11.12 -33.80
N ARG A 4 36.79 11.57 -32.65
CA ARG A 4 37.74 10.82 -31.82
C ARG A 4 37.21 10.72 -30.41
N VAL A 5 37.25 9.53 -29.84
CA VAL A 5 36.77 9.23 -28.50
C VAL A 5 37.91 8.64 -27.70
N THR A 6 38.29 9.34 -26.62
CA THR A 6 39.35 8.91 -25.72
C THR A 6 38.77 8.67 -24.32
N VAL A 7 39.01 7.47 -23.77
CA VAL A 7 38.54 7.02 -22.47
C VAL A 7 39.73 6.95 -21.51
N THR A 8 39.66 7.66 -20.39
CA THR A 8 40.78 7.78 -19.43
C THR A 8 40.89 6.62 -18.44
N ARG A 9 40.11 5.55 -18.62
CA ARG A 9 40.06 4.40 -17.71
C ARG A 9 41.13 3.38 -18.12
N GLU A 10 42.06 3.06 -17.22
CA GLU A 10 43.06 2.01 -17.45
C GLU A 10 42.38 0.65 -17.65
N GLY A 11 42.83 -0.11 -18.66
CA GLY A 11 42.28 -1.42 -18.98
C GLY A 11 40.86 -1.41 -19.58
N PHE A 12 40.43 -0.30 -20.17
CA PHE A 12 39.13 -0.19 -20.83
C PHE A 12 39.05 -1.09 -22.07
N ASP A 13 38.03 -1.96 -22.07
CA ASP A 13 37.63 -2.84 -23.16
C ASP A 13 36.11 -2.74 -23.29
N GLY A 14 35.62 -2.34 -24.47
CA GLY A 14 34.23 -1.99 -24.69
C GLY A 14 33.69 -2.57 -25.99
N ASP A 15 32.36 -2.57 -26.17
CA ASP A 15 31.73 -3.21 -27.34
C ASP A 15 31.74 -2.30 -28.58
N PHE A 16 31.03 -1.16 -28.52
CA PHE A 16 30.99 -0.16 -29.60
C PHE A 16 32.11 0.89 -29.53
N ILE A 17 32.86 0.89 -28.42
CA ILE A 17 34.06 1.70 -28.22
C ILE A 17 35.14 0.70 -27.76
N PRO A 18 35.86 0.07 -28.71
CA PRO A 18 36.66 -1.12 -28.42
C PRO A 18 37.96 -0.85 -27.66
N ARG A 19 38.51 0.37 -27.71
CA ARG A 19 39.78 0.71 -27.03
C ARG A 19 39.69 2.03 -26.27
N ALA A 20 40.76 2.40 -25.57
CA ALA A 20 40.84 3.68 -24.87
C ALA A 20 41.00 4.88 -25.81
N ASP A 21 41.50 4.71 -27.02
CA ASP A 21 41.62 5.78 -28.03
C ASP A 21 41.01 5.29 -29.34
N ASN A 22 39.94 5.92 -29.83
CA ASN A 22 39.18 5.45 -30.99
C ASN A 22 38.91 6.60 -31.95
N VAL A 23 39.07 6.34 -33.23
CA VAL A 23 38.69 7.26 -34.30
C VAL A 23 37.57 6.64 -35.10
N PHE A 24 36.49 7.40 -35.25
CA PHE A 24 35.38 7.07 -36.12
C PHE A 24 35.42 7.95 -37.38
N GLN A 25 35.28 7.31 -38.52
CA GLN A 25 35.16 7.97 -39.82
C GLN A 25 33.77 7.65 -40.40
N ALA A 26 32.91 8.66 -40.49
CA ALA A 26 31.52 8.51 -40.90
C ALA A 26 31.37 8.68 -42.42
N LYS A 27 30.69 7.75 -43.08
CA LYS A 27 30.57 7.71 -44.54
C LYS A 27 29.12 7.44 -44.95
N ALA A 28 28.53 8.39 -45.68
CA ALA A 28 27.13 8.35 -46.10
C ALA A 28 26.84 7.42 -47.30
N LYS A 29 27.81 6.61 -47.75
CA LYS A 29 27.72 5.73 -48.93
C LYS A 29 28.42 4.39 -48.65
N SER A 30 28.06 3.38 -49.43
CA SER A 30 28.79 2.10 -49.51
C SER A 30 30.26 2.38 -49.84
N MET A 31 31.14 1.63 -49.18
CA MET A 31 32.58 1.72 -49.41
C MET A 31 33.10 0.42 -49.99
N ALA A 32 33.32 0.41 -51.31
CA ALA A 32 34.03 -0.67 -51.95
C ALA A 32 35.50 -0.70 -51.49
N ARG A 33 36.19 -1.83 -51.73
CA ARG A 33 37.60 -2.02 -51.33
C ARG A 33 38.50 -0.84 -51.72
N ALA A 34 38.36 -0.31 -52.95
CA ALA A 34 39.17 0.81 -53.41
C ALA A 34 38.95 2.09 -52.58
N GLU A 35 37.70 2.37 -52.20
CA GLU A 35 37.35 3.54 -51.40
C GLU A 35 37.82 3.42 -49.95
N ILE A 36 37.87 2.20 -49.39
CA ILE A 36 38.47 1.95 -48.06
C ILE A 36 39.98 2.22 -48.10
N LEU A 37 40.67 1.73 -49.13
CA LEU A 37 42.10 1.97 -49.31
C LEU A 37 42.38 3.46 -49.52
N ASP A 38 41.61 4.15 -50.34
CA ASP A 38 41.72 5.61 -50.55
C ASP A 38 41.40 6.40 -49.26
N GLU A 39 40.53 5.88 -48.39
CA GLU A 39 40.22 6.51 -47.11
C GLU A 39 41.31 6.27 -46.06
N MET A 40 41.96 5.12 -46.04
CA MET A 40 42.97 4.82 -45.01
C MET A 40 44.39 5.21 -45.42
N LEU A 41 44.66 5.31 -46.73
CA LEU A 41 45.97 5.63 -47.28
C LEU A 41 46.03 7.09 -47.78
N SER A 42 47.23 7.65 -47.77
CA SER A 42 47.59 8.90 -48.44
C SER A 42 48.87 8.64 -49.23
N GLU A 43 48.82 8.82 -50.55
CA GLU A 43 49.97 8.54 -51.46
C GLU A 43 50.55 7.11 -51.32
N GLY A 44 49.73 6.14 -50.91
CA GLY A 44 50.13 4.74 -50.75
C GLY A 44 50.70 4.37 -49.37
N THR A 45 50.78 5.31 -48.42
CA THR A 45 51.13 5.04 -47.02
C THR A 45 49.93 5.29 -46.09
N PRO A 46 49.80 4.60 -44.96
CA PRO A 46 48.75 4.87 -43.97
C PRO A 46 48.68 6.34 -43.56
N LYS A 47 47.47 6.88 -43.36
CA LYS A 47 47.29 8.27 -42.92
C LYS A 47 47.95 8.49 -41.54
N PRO A 48 48.46 9.70 -41.24
CA PRO A 48 49.13 10.00 -39.96
C PRO A 48 48.34 9.62 -38.70
N ILE A 49 47.01 9.73 -38.74
CA ILE A 49 46.12 9.36 -37.62
C ILE A 49 46.18 7.87 -37.28
N ILE A 50 46.45 7.00 -38.27
CA ILE A 50 46.59 5.56 -38.06
C ILE A 50 47.91 5.28 -37.32
N HIS A 51 48.98 5.99 -37.66
CA HIS A 51 50.26 5.89 -36.93
C HIS A 51 50.11 6.32 -35.46
N GLU A 52 49.37 7.40 -35.21
CA GLU A 52 49.07 7.85 -33.84
C GLU A 52 48.28 6.80 -33.04
N LEU A 53 47.29 6.16 -33.66
CA LEU A 53 46.51 5.11 -33.02
C LEU A 53 47.35 3.85 -32.76
N VAL A 54 48.31 3.53 -33.62
CA VAL A 54 49.27 2.43 -33.37
C VAL A 54 50.12 2.71 -32.13
N GLU A 55 50.61 3.94 -31.96
CA GLU A 55 51.38 4.34 -30.77
C GLU A 55 50.55 4.22 -29.48
N ASN A 56 49.25 4.54 -29.55
CA ASN A 56 48.33 4.50 -28.41
C ASN A 56 47.58 3.17 -28.23
N SER A 57 47.85 2.17 -29.08
CA SER A 57 47.08 0.92 -29.14
C SER A 57 45.55 1.12 -29.27
N GLY A 58 45.17 2.09 -30.11
CA GLY A 58 43.81 2.55 -30.33
C GLY A 58 43.05 1.80 -31.42
N SER A 59 41.91 2.36 -31.83
CA SER A 59 41.03 1.79 -32.86
C SER A 59 40.70 2.76 -33.98
N TYR A 60 40.62 2.26 -35.21
CA TYR A 60 40.15 3.00 -36.37
C TYR A 60 38.90 2.33 -36.96
N ILE A 61 37.76 3.01 -36.86
CA ILE A 61 36.45 2.45 -37.19
C ILE A 61 35.84 3.27 -38.33
N ILE A 62 35.40 2.58 -39.38
CA ILE A 62 34.61 3.21 -40.45
C ILE A 62 33.14 2.92 -40.18
N ALA A 63 32.33 3.97 -40.01
CA ALA A 63 30.89 3.86 -39.83
C ALA A 63 30.17 4.25 -41.13
N SER A 64 29.37 3.35 -41.69
CA SER A 64 28.67 3.52 -42.96
C SER A 64 27.18 3.21 -42.85
N THR A 65 26.37 3.87 -43.68
CA THR A 65 24.94 3.58 -43.84
C THR A 65 24.67 2.39 -44.76
N GLU A 66 25.70 1.70 -45.26
CA GLU A 66 25.58 0.44 -46.02
C GLU A 66 25.15 -0.69 -45.09
N ASP A 67 24.30 -1.61 -45.58
CA ASP A 67 23.98 -2.86 -44.88
C ASP A 67 24.88 -3.98 -45.41
N CYS A 68 25.67 -4.61 -44.53
CA CYS A 68 26.68 -5.57 -44.92
C CYS A 68 26.26 -7.00 -44.56
N SER A 69 26.14 -7.86 -45.58
CA SER A 69 26.11 -9.31 -45.33
C SER A 69 27.43 -9.77 -44.67
N PRO A 70 27.46 -10.87 -43.90
CA PRO A 70 28.70 -11.32 -43.24
C PRO A 70 29.91 -11.48 -44.19
N PRO A 71 29.76 -11.98 -45.44
CA PRO A 71 30.87 -12.01 -46.39
C PRO A 71 31.31 -10.62 -46.88
N MET A 72 30.40 -9.64 -46.92
CA MET A 72 30.74 -8.26 -47.29
C MET A 72 31.49 -7.56 -46.17
N TYR A 73 31.04 -7.72 -44.92
CA TYR A 73 31.72 -7.22 -43.73
C TYR A 73 33.17 -7.73 -43.68
N GLN A 74 33.37 -9.04 -43.86
CA GLN A 74 34.72 -9.61 -43.88
C GLN A 74 35.59 -8.99 -44.97
N ARG A 75 35.05 -8.76 -46.17
CA ARG A 75 35.79 -8.07 -47.26
C ARG A 75 36.13 -6.61 -46.92
N ARG A 76 35.34 -5.92 -46.09
CA ARG A 76 35.67 -4.56 -45.62
C ARG A 76 36.82 -4.61 -44.63
N ILE A 77 36.74 -5.50 -43.65
CA ILE A 77 37.82 -5.73 -42.67
C ILE A 77 39.11 -6.15 -43.37
N ASP A 78 39.05 -7.06 -44.35
CA ASP A 78 40.22 -7.46 -45.14
C ASP A 78 40.84 -6.28 -45.89
N ALA A 79 40.02 -5.37 -46.45
CA ALA A 79 40.50 -4.16 -47.12
C ALA A 79 41.12 -3.15 -46.13
N MET A 80 40.58 -3.04 -44.92
CA MET A 80 41.15 -2.21 -43.86
C MET A 80 42.50 -2.77 -43.41
N ASN A 81 42.59 -4.09 -43.19
CA ASN A 81 43.84 -4.78 -42.85
C ASN A 81 44.88 -4.67 -43.96
N GLU A 82 44.47 -4.71 -45.23
CA GLU A 82 45.36 -4.46 -46.37
C GLU A 82 45.99 -3.06 -46.31
N ALA A 83 45.23 -2.04 -45.90
CA ALA A 83 45.75 -0.68 -45.73
C ALA A 83 46.82 -0.59 -44.61
N LEU A 84 46.79 -1.52 -43.64
CA LEU A 84 47.73 -1.54 -42.51
C LEU A 84 49.05 -2.28 -42.81
N ALA A 85 49.15 -2.99 -43.93
CA ALA A 85 50.30 -3.87 -44.24
C ALA A 85 51.66 -3.16 -44.31
N GLY A 86 51.68 -1.83 -44.43
CA GLY A 86 52.89 -1.00 -44.44
C GLY A 86 53.37 -0.50 -43.08
N LEU A 87 52.73 -0.90 -41.97
CA LEU A 87 53.08 -0.48 -40.60
C LEU A 87 54.06 -1.45 -39.93
N ASP A 88 54.93 -0.92 -39.07
CA ASP A 88 55.92 -1.72 -38.33
C ASP A 88 55.26 -2.63 -37.26
N ASN A 89 54.08 -2.25 -36.74
CA ASN A 89 53.34 -3.01 -35.73
C ASN A 89 51.81 -2.91 -35.97
N PRO A 90 51.28 -3.58 -37.00
CA PRO A 90 49.87 -3.48 -37.38
C PRO A 90 48.92 -4.10 -36.35
N ASP A 91 49.39 -5.06 -35.55
CA ASP A 91 48.58 -5.73 -34.51
C ASP A 91 48.25 -4.83 -33.31
N ALA A 92 48.93 -3.68 -33.18
CA ALA A 92 48.68 -2.73 -32.11
C ALA A 92 47.41 -1.89 -32.32
N ILE A 93 46.91 -1.76 -33.57
CA ILE A 93 45.69 -1.01 -33.87
C ILE A 93 44.53 -1.97 -34.15
N HIS A 94 43.36 -1.68 -33.58
CA HIS A 94 42.13 -2.40 -33.88
C HIS A 94 41.37 -1.71 -35.02
N VAL A 95 40.86 -2.47 -35.99
CA VAL A 95 40.01 -1.94 -37.07
C VAL A 95 38.65 -2.62 -37.07
N ASP A 96 37.61 -1.83 -37.34
CA ASP A 96 36.23 -2.33 -37.41
C ASP A 96 35.42 -1.53 -38.44
N TYR A 97 34.32 -2.12 -38.91
CA TYR A 97 33.40 -1.52 -39.87
C TYR A 97 31.96 -1.58 -39.33
N TYR A 98 31.40 -0.42 -38.96
CA TYR A 98 30.05 -0.32 -38.43
C TYR A 98 29.08 -0.06 -39.56
N ASP A 99 28.30 -1.07 -39.90
CA ASP A 99 27.27 -1.00 -40.91
C ASP A 99 25.93 -0.49 -40.34
N CYS A 100 24.92 -0.30 -41.19
CA CYS A 100 23.61 0.19 -40.79
C CYS A 100 22.97 -0.68 -39.70
N SER A 101 23.10 -2.01 -39.82
CA SER A 101 22.55 -2.98 -38.89
C SER A 101 23.18 -2.87 -37.50
N ARG A 102 24.49 -2.71 -37.40
CA ARG A 102 25.21 -2.52 -36.12
C ARG A 102 24.89 -1.17 -35.48
N LEU A 103 24.76 -0.11 -36.26
CA LEU A 103 24.33 1.21 -35.76
C LEU A 103 22.89 1.18 -35.24
N LEU A 104 21.99 0.45 -35.90
CA LEU A 104 20.61 0.25 -35.43
C LEU A 104 20.55 -0.57 -34.14
N LEU A 105 21.42 -1.57 -34.00
CA LEU A 105 21.54 -2.33 -32.76
C LEU A 105 21.95 -1.42 -31.60
N TRP A 106 22.94 -0.55 -31.80
CA TRP A 106 23.35 0.43 -30.80
C TRP A 106 22.19 1.37 -30.39
N LEU A 107 21.44 1.90 -31.37
CA LEU A 107 20.30 2.76 -31.08
C LEU A 107 19.19 2.05 -30.28
N ARG A 108 18.98 0.75 -30.50
CA ARG A 108 18.03 -0.06 -29.71
C ARG A 108 18.48 -0.22 -28.25
N GLN A 109 19.79 -0.23 -27.99
CA GLN A 109 20.35 -0.29 -26.63
C GLN A 109 20.32 1.06 -25.92
N HIS A 110 20.13 2.17 -26.65
CA HIS A 110 20.09 3.53 -26.12
C HIS A 110 18.85 4.31 -26.58
N PRO A 111 17.64 4.00 -26.03
CA PRO A 111 16.38 4.60 -26.47
C PRO A 111 16.32 6.14 -26.37
N THR A 112 16.99 6.73 -25.38
CA THR A 112 17.15 8.20 -25.26
C THR A 112 17.85 8.81 -26.47
N VAL A 113 18.94 8.17 -26.93
CA VAL A 113 19.66 8.59 -28.13
C VAL A 113 18.82 8.32 -29.38
N GLN A 114 18.04 7.24 -29.40
CA GLN A 114 17.10 6.96 -30.49
C GLN A 114 16.07 8.09 -30.67
N ILE A 115 15.50 8.61 -29.59
CA ILE A 115 14.56 9.75 -29.63
C ILE A 115 15.24 10.99 -30.21
N TRP A 116 16.47 11.28 -29.78
CA TRP A 116 17.27 12.38 -30.34
C TRP A 116 17.56 12.20 -31.84
N VAL A 117 18.00 11.01 -32.28
CA VAL A 117 18.26 10.74 -33.70
C VAL A 117 16.99 10.94 -34.53
N ARG A 118 15.85 10.47 -34.02
CA ARG A 118 14.54 10.62 -34.66
C ARG A 118 14.16 12.07 -34.89
N GLU A 119 14.42 12.93 -33.91
CA GLU A 119 14.22 14.38 -34.04
C GLU A 119 15.13 14.98 -35.13
N VAL A 120 16.43 14.65 -35.11
CA VAL A 120 17.41 15.14 -36.09
C VAL A 120 17.07 14.71 -37.53
N VAL A 121 16.55 13.50 -37.73
CA VAL A 121 16.15 12.99 -39.07
C VAL A 121 14.73 13.41 -39.48
N GLY A 122 14.04 14.24 -38.69
CA GLY A 122 12.72 14.78 -39.01
C GLY A 122 11.57 13.78 -38.84
N ARG A 123 11.71 12.80 -37.94
CA ARG A 123 10.69 11.79 -37.61
C ARG A 123 10.49 11.65 -36.08
N PRO A 124 10.21 12.76 -35.36
CA PRO A 124 10.05 12.74 -33.91
C PRO A 124 8.91 11.81 -33.47
N LEU A 125 8.99 11.33 -32.24
CA LEU A 125 7.86 10.70 -31.55
C LEU A 125 6.93 11.82 -31.04
N ALA A 126 5.62 11.66 -31.18
CA ALA A 126 4.68 12.71 -30.78
C ALA A 126 4.75 12.94 -29.26
N GLY A 127 4.86 14.19 -28.83
CA GLY A 127 4.96 14.62 -27.43
C GLY A 127 6.26 14.25 -26.68
N TRP A 128 7.05 13.29 -27.18
CA TRP A 128 8.32 12.87 -26.58
C TRP A 128 9.51 13.66 -27.12
N ARG A 129 10.36 14.17 -26.23
CA ARG A 129 11.54 14.97 -26.55
C ARG A 129 12.78 14.46 -25.82
N PRO A 130 13.98 14.54 -26.42
CA PRO A 130 15.23 14.32 -25.71
C PRO A 130 15.53 15.50 -24.78
N PHE A 131 16.71 15.49 -24.14
CA PHE A 131 17.23 16.68 -23.47
C PHE A 131 17.28 17.89 -24.42
N GLY A 132 16.75 19.02 -23.96
CA GLY A 132 16.69 20.26 -24.72
C GLY A 132 16.02 21.38 -23.93
N ARG A 133 15.43 22.34 -24.64
CA ARG A 133 14.64 23.42 -24.03
C ARG A 133 13.22 22.94 -23.76
N TRP A 134 12.96 22.58 -22.51
CA TRP A 134 11.64 22.11 -22.05
C TRP A 134 10.76 23.28 -21.57
N SER A 135 11.38 24.38 -21.14
CA SER A 135 10.64 25.58 -20.76
C SER A 135 10.14 26.36 -21.99
N ALA A 136 9.03 27.09 -21.84
CA ALA A 136 8.44 27.94 -22.88
C ALA A 136 9.23 29.25 -23.11
N THR A 137 10.53 29.14 -23.36
CA THR A 137 11.42 30.24 -23.72
C THR A 137 11.58 30.31 -25.24
N PRO A 138 11.40 31.48 -25.88
CA PRO A 138 11.63 31.65 -27.31
C PRO A 138 13.03 31.15 -27.73
N VAL A 139 13.14 30.61 -28.94
CA VAL A 139 14.36 29.95 -29.44
C VAL A 139 15.54 30.94 -29.50
N ASP A 140 15.26 32.19 -29.80
CA ASP A 140 16.19 33.32 -29.91
C ASP A 140 16.44 34.04 -28.57
N ALA A 141 15.65 33.78 -27.53
CA ALA A 141 15.84 34.36 -26.21
C ALA A 141 16.89 33.59 -25.40
N ASN A 142 17.56 34.30 -24.48
CA ASN A 142 18.40 33.64 -23.48
C ASN A 142 17.49 32.72 -22.62
N ASP A 143 17.93 31.49 -22.33
CA ASP A 143 17.25 30.49 -21.49
C ASP A 143 17.99 30.12 -20.18
N ASP A 144 19.14 30.73 -19.85
CA ASP A 144 19.84 30.59 -18.56
C ASP A 144 18.93 30.75 -17.33
N LEU A 145 19.10 29.90 -16.33
CA LEU A 145 18.37 29.96 -15.05
C LEU A 145 18.71 31.25 -14.29
N ILE A 146 17.68 31.95 -13.79
CA ILE A 146 17.86 33.17 -13.00
C ILE A 146 18.13 32.78 -11.54
N LEU A 147 19.36 33.01 -11.07
CA LEU A 147 19.80 32.77 -9.70
C LEU A 147 19.69 34.05 -8.87
N ASP A 148 18.49 34.39 -8.45
CA ASP A 148 18.23 35.55 -7.59
C ASP A 148 17.34 35.14 -6.41
N ASP A 149 17.26 35.98 -5.38
CA ASP A 149 16.22 35.82 -4.37
C ASP A 149 14.84 35.90 -5.05
N GLY A 150 13.86 35.10 -4.62
CA GLY A 150 12.51 35.13 -5.23
C GLY A 150 11.83 33.77 -5.34
N VAL A 151 12.57 32.66 -5.28
CA VAL A 151 12.02 31.30 -5.20
C VAL A 151 12.83 30.49 -4.18
N ARG A 152 12.14 29.76 -3.32
CA ARG A 152 12.72 28.84 -2.34
C ARG A 152 12.35 27.41 -2.69
N VAL A 153 13.25 26.48 -2.37
CA VAL A 153 13.05 25.06 -2.64
C VAL A 153 13.19 24.27 -1.34
N VAL A 154 12.17 23.50 -0.98
CA VAL A 154 12.21 22.59 0.17
C VAL A 154 12.55 21.19 -0.35
N VAL A 155 13.63 20.60 0.20
CA VAL A 155 14.13 19.28 -0.18
C VAL A 155 14.02 18.34 1.03
N PRO A 156 13.58 17.07 0.88
CA PRO A 156 13.36 16.15 2.01
C PRO A 156 14.58 15.90 2.90
N SER A 157 15.78 15.94 2.31
CA SER A 157 17.04 15.60 2.98
C SER A 157 17.61 16.70 3.89
N THR A 158 17.02 17.90 3.92
CA THR A 158 17.57 19.10 4.57
C THR A 158 16.64 19.66 5.65
N SER A 159 16.33 18.89 6.70
CA SER A 159 15.67 19.36 7.95
C SER A 159 14.52 20.38 7.79
N GLN A 160 13.78 20.33 6.67
CA GLN A 160 12.76 21.30 6.23
C GLN A 160 13.21 22.78 6.06
N GLN A 161 14.50 23.10 6.03
CA GLN A 161 14.93 24.48 5.76
C GLN A 161 14.84 24.81 4.25
N PRO A 162 14.10 25.88 3.84
CA PRO A 162 14.00 26.25 2.43
C PRO A 162 15.32 26.77 1.87
N LEU A 163 15.81 26.13 0.80
CA LEU A 163 17.07 26.47 0.13
C LEU A 163 16.87 27.54 -0.95
N GLN A 164 17.93 28.29 -1.27
CA GLN A 164 17.96 29.11 -2.49
C GLN A 164 18.09 28.24 -3.74
N LEU A 165 17.67 28.77 -4.89
CA LEU A 165 17.64 28.03 -6.16
C LEU A 165 18.98 27.36 -6.52
N GLY A 166 20.10 28.07 -6.35
CA GLY A 166 21.43 27.54 -6.66
C GLY A 166 21.82 26.35 -5.76
N GLU A 167 21.65 26.48 -4.45
CA GLU A 167 21.94 25.42 -3.47
C GLU A 167 20.99 24.22 -3.61
N ALA A 168 19.76 24.50 -4.04
CA ALA A 168 18.73 23.48 -4.28
C ALA A 168 19.08 22.57 -5.47
N ILE A 169 19.67 23.11 -6.55
CA ILE A 169 20.08 22.31 -7.72
C ILE A 169 21.01 21.17 -7.30
N ASP A 170 22.07 21.48 -6.54
CA ASP A 170 23.04 20.47 -6.10
C ASP A 170 22.45 19.46 -5.11
N SER A 171 21.54 19.93 -4.25
CA SER A 171 20.84 19.08 -3.28
C SER A 171 19.87 18.12 -3.97
N VAL A 172 19.13 18.57 -4.98
CA VAL A 172 18.21 17.74 -5.76
C VAL A 172 18.97 16.78 -6.69
N ARG A 173 20.08 17.20 -7.31
CA ARG A 173 20.96 16.29 -8.07
C ARG A 173 21.47 15.14 -7.21
N ARG A 174 21.92 15.42 -5.99
CA ARG A 174 22.32 14.39 -5.02
C ARG A 174 21.17 13.48 -4.64
N LEU A 175 19.97 14.03 -4.41
CA LEU A 175 18.76 13.25 -4.12
C LEU A 175 18.42 12.29 -5.26
N ILE A 176 18.43 12.77 -6.51
CA ILE A 176 18.15 11.96 -7.71
C ILE A 176 19.15 10.81 -7.88
N ASN A 177 20.43 11.04 -7.55
CA ASN A 177 21.45 10.00 -7.68
C ASN A 177 21.45 8.99 -6.52
N ALA A 178 21.03 9.39 -5.32
CA ALA A 178 21.05 8.53 -4.13
C ALA A 178 19.73 7.76 -3.91
N SER A 179 18.60 8.32 -4.34
CA SER A 179 17.27 7.74 -4.12
C SER A 179 16.91 6.72 -5.20
N ARG A 180 16.32 5.58 -4.79
CA ARG A 180 15.62 4.65 -5.69
C ARG A 180 14.14 4.99 -5.86
N LYS A 181 13.63 5.96 -5.11
CA LYS A 181 12.23 6.39 -5.15
C LYS A 181 11.97 7.36 -6.30
N SER A 182 10.71 7.44 -6.73
CA SER A 182 10.28 8.44 -7.70
C SER A 182 10.34 9.84 -7.08
N ILE A 183 10.65 10.85 -7.89
CA ILE A 183 10.78 12.24 -7.42
C ILE A 183 9.64 13.07 -7.97
N ARG A 184 8.97 13.80 -7.09
CA ARG A 184 7.83 14.66 -7.42
C ARG A 184 8.22 16.12 -7.19
N ILE A 185 8.20 16.93 -8.23
CA ILE A 185 8.44 18.38 -8.16
C ILE A 185 7.09 19.10 -8.09
N THR A 186 6.81 19.74 -6.95
CA THR A 186 5.56 20.45 -6.69
C THR A 186 5.74 21.95 -6.59
N GLY A 187 4.65 22.71 -6.74
CA GLY A 187 4.64 24.18 -6.62
C GLY A 187 3.55 24.83 -7.45
N LEU A 188 3.24 26.10 -7.16
CA LEU A 188 2.17 26.84 -7.86
C LEU A 188 2.42 26.91 -9.39
N SER A 189 1.37 27.10 -10.18
CA SER A 189 1.52 27.30 -11.64
C SER A 189 2.30 28.58 -11.90
N GLY A 190 3.34 28.54 -12.73
CA GLY A 190 4.15 29.73 -13.07
C GLY A 190 5.35 30.03 -12.16
N VAL A 191 5.69 29.17 -11.20
CA VAL A 191 6.89 29.34 -10.33
C VAL A 191 8.22 28.85 -10.94
N GLY A 192 8.18 28.28 -12.15
CA GLY A 192 9.39 27.85 -12.87
C GLY A 192 9.79 26.37 -12.72
N LYS A 193 8.87 25.49 -12.30
CA LYS A 193 9.14 24.05 -12.10
C LYS A 193 9.82 23.36 -13.29
N SER A 194 9.29 23.48 -14.51
CA SER A 194 9.85 22.86 -15.71
C SER A 194 11.25 23.38 -16.01
N ARG A 195 11.49 24.69 -15.80
CA ARG A 195 12.81 25.30 -15.99
C ARG A 195 13.81 24.84 -14.94
N PHE A 196 13.38 24.67 -13.70
CA PHE A 196 14.19 24.10 -12.62
C PHE A 196 14.62 22.66 -12.96
N VAL A 197 13.69 21.81 -13.41
CA VAL A 197 14.01 20.43 -13.82
C VAL A 197 14.98 20.39 -15.01
N GLN A 198 14.79 21.27 -16.00
CA GLN A 198 15.75 21.42 -17.10
C GLN A 198 17.16 21.75 -16.60
N ALA A 199 17.27 22.65 -15.61
CA ALA A 199 18.57 23.06 -15.04
C ALA A 199 19.30 21.94 -14.30
N LEU A 200 18.61 20.89 -13.85
CA LEU A 200 19.25 19.73 -13.21
C LEU A 200 20.23 19.01 -14.15
N PHE A 201 20.07 19.15 -15.46
CA PHE A 201 20.91 18.55 -16.49
C PHE A 201 21.91 19.54 -17.13
N GLU A 202 21.90 20.83 -16.75
CA GLU A 202 22.73 21.88 -17.38
C GLU A 202 24.07 22.11 -16.67
N ASP A 203 25.16 22.31 -17.43
CA ASP A 203 26.53 22.48 -16.89
C ASP A 203 26.77 23.90 -16.36
N GLY A 204 25.88 24.85 -16.66
CA GLY A 204 26.02 26.27 -16.31
C GLY A 204 25.54 26.64 -14.90
N VAL A 205 25.01 25.68 -14.13
CA VAL A 205 24.45 25.91 -12.80
C VAL A 205 24.82 24.75 -11.87
N GLY A 206 25.33 25.07 -10.68
CA GLY A 206 25.71 24.08 -9.66
C GLY A 206 26.88 23.17 -10.07
N ASP A 207 27.12 22.16 -9.27
CA ASP A 207 28.15 21.15 -9.48
C ASP A 207 27.53 19.84 -9.99
N THR A 208 28.28 19.06 -10.78
CA THR A 208 27.90 17.67 -11.21
C THR A 208 26.51 17.52 -11.86
N PRO A 209 26.29 18.06 -13.07
CA PRO A 209 25.01 17.93 -13.79
C PRO A 209 24.62 16.47 -14.06
N LEU A 210 23.32 16.22 -14.11
CA LEU A 210 22.79 14.91 -14.50
C LEU A 210 23.07 14.62 -15.97
N ASP A 211 23.20 13.34 -16.30
CA ASP A 211 23.55 12.90 -17.66
C ASP A 211 22.41 13.18 -18.65
N ARG A 212 22.65 14.13 -19.56
CA ARG A 212 21.75 14.55 -20.65
C ARG A 212 21.44 13.44 -21.65
N THR A 213 22.33 12.46 -21.79
CA THR A 213 22.13 11.33 -22.72
C THR A 213 21.23 10.25 -22.14
N SER A 214 20.88 10.36 -20.85
CA SER A 214 20.03 9.42 -20.13
C SER A 214 18.60 9.90 -19.93
N VAL A 215 18.21 11.11 -20.38
CA VAL A 215 16.89 11.69 -20.06
C VAL A 215 15.93 11.75 -21.26
N ILE A 216 14.67 11.41 -21.02
CA ILE A 216 13.54 11.61 -21.93
C ILE A 216 12.51 12.50 -21.24
N TYR A 217 11.98 13.48 -21.96
CA TYR A 217 10.97 14.42 -21.48
C TYR A 217 9.67 14.28 -22.26
N ALA A 218 8.54 14.39 -21.57
CA ALA A 218 7.24 14.66 -22.17
C ALA A 218 6.42 15.59 -21.29
N ASP A 219 5.67 16.50 -21.92
CA ASP A 219 4.55 17.18 -21.28
C ASP A 219 3.30 16.34 -21.54
N ILE A 220 2.61 15.89 -20.49
CA ILE A 220 1.38 15.09 -20.63
C ILE A 220 0.29 15.87 -21.40
N GLY A 221 0.31 17.21 -21.31
CA GLY A 221 -0.58 18.09 -22.07
C GLY A 221 -0.34 18.10 -23.59
N ASP A 222 0.87 17.71 -24.05
CA ASP A 222 1.25 17.61 -25.46
C ASP A 222 0.81 16.27 -26.11
N GLU A 223 0.04 15.46 -25.40
CA GLU A 223 -0.54 14.19 -25.88
C GLU A 223 0.54 13.20 -26.38
N PRO A 224 1.48 12.77 -25.50
CA PRO A 224 2.57 11.88 -25.90
C PRO A 224 2.06 10.55 -26.49
N GLU A 225 2.68 10.12 -27.59
CA GLU A 225 2.42 8.83 -28.23
C GLU A 225 3.74 8.07 -28.46
N PRO A 226 3.95 6.89 -27.83
CA PRO A 226 3.01 6.16 -26.94
C PRO A 226 2.72 6.88 -25.61
N SER A 227 1.69 6.46 -24.87
CA SER A 227 1.35 7.01 -23.54
C SER A 227 2.50 6.87 -22.54
N ALA A 228 2.47 7.63 -21.44
CA ALA A 228 3.52 7.57 -20.44
C ALA A 228 3.62 6.17 -19.82
N ARG A 229 2.47 5.56 -19.47
CA ARG A 229 2.42 4.17 -18.98
C ARG A 229 2.99 3.18 -19.99
N ALA A 230 2.60 3.27 -21.26
CA ALA A 230 3.06 2.35 -22.28
C ALA A 230 4.58 2.45 -22.53
N LEU A 231 5.13 3.67 -22.56
CA LEU A 231 6.58 3.85 -22.72
C LEU A 231 7.34 3.29 -21.51
N VAL A 232 6.91 3.61 -20.29
CA VAL A 232 7.56 3.13 -19.07
C VAL A 232 7.51 1.60 -18.99
N ASP A 233 6.36 0.98 -19.27
CA ASP A 233 6.22 -0.48 -19.27
C ASP A 233 7.15 -1.13 -20.31
N ALA A 234 7.26 -0.54 -21.51
CA ALA A 234 8.18 -1.02 -22.53
C ALA A 234 9.66 -0.89 -22.11
N MET A 235 10.03 0.22 -21.46
CA MET A 235 11.40 0.46 -20.99
C MET A 235 11.77 -0.47 -19.83
N ILE A 236 10.82 -0.78 -18.93
CA ILE A 236 11.00 -1.78 -17.86
C ILE A 236 11.25 -3.15 -18.49
N ALA A 237 10.37 -3.58 -19.41
CA ALA A 237 10.49 -4.88 -20.08
C ALA A 237 11.80 -5.04 -20.87
N GLN A 238 12.37 -3.94 -21.36
CA GLN A 238 13.64 -3.93 -22.09
C GLN A 238 14.88 -3.76 -21.18
N GLY A 239 14.70 -3.60 -19.86
CA GLY A 239 15.80 -3.40 -18.92
C GLY A 239 16.59 -2.10 -19.15
N VAL A 240 15.94 -1.05 -19.65
CA VAL A 240 16.60 0.21 -20.03
C VAL A 240 16.97 1.03 -18.79
N SER A 241 18.15 1.65 -18.82
CA SER A 241 18.57 2.65 -17.83
C SER A 241 18.37 4.06 -18.37
N ALA A 242 17.46 4.82 -17.77
CA ALA A 242 17.12 6.18 -18.19
C ALA A 242 16.39 6.96 -17.08
N THR A 243 16.37 8.29 -17.21
CA THR A 243 15.53 9.20 -16.43
C THR A 243 14.34 9.65 -17.29
N VAL A 244 13.12 9.40 -16.83
CA VAL A 244 11.89 9.86 -17.48
C VAL A 244 11.37 11.08 -16.72
N VAL A 245 11.23 12.20 -17.42
CA VAL A 245 10.66 13.44 -16.90
C VAL A 245 9.27 13.64 -17.49
N LEU A 246 8.24 13.65 -16.65
CA LEU A 246 6.85 13.89 -17.05
C LEU A 246 6.35 15.22 -16.47
N ASP A 247 6.13 16.20 -17.34
CA ASP A 247 5.55 17.49 -16.98
C ASP A 247 4.02 17.44 -17.00
N ASN A 248 3.37 18.23 -16.15
CA ASN A 248 1.91 18.22 -15.95
C ASN A 248 1.33 16.82 -15.65
N CYS A 249 2.03 16.01 -14.86
CA CYS A 249 1.67 14.62 -14.58
C CYS A 249 0.74 14.49 -13.37
N ALA A 250 -0.52 14.08 -13.56
CA ALA A 250 -1.52 13.88 -12.50
C ALA A 250 -1.01 13.05 -11.31
N SER A 251 -1.49 13.30 -10.08
CA SER A 251 -1.13 12.52 -8.88
C SER A 251 -1.43 11.02 -9.06
N ASP A 252 -2.54 10.67 -9.71
CA ASP A 252 -2.94 9.28 -9.93
C ASP A 252 -2.00 8.58 -10.93
N LEU A 253 -1.58 9.29 -11.98
CA LEU A 253 -0.58 8.79 -12.93
C LEU A 253 0.78 8.61 -12.23
N HIS A 254 1.20 9.60 -11.44
CA HIS A 254 2.41 9.51 -10.64
C HIS A 254 2.40 8.31 -9.70
N ASN A 255 1.34 8.13 -8.91
CA ASN A 255 1.22 7.01 -7.97
C ASN A 255 1.21 5.67 -8.70
N SER A 256 0.52 5.57 -9.83
CA SER A 256 0.53 4.39 -10.69
C SER A 256 1.96 4.06 -11.15
N LEU A 257 2.69 5.03 -11.72
CA LEU A 257 4.05 4.80 -12.23
C LEU A 257 5.06 4.55 -11.10
N ALA A 258 5.00 5.32 -10.01
CA ALA A 258 5.88 5.16 -8.86
C ALA A 258 5.70 3.81 -8.18
N SER A 259 4.46 3.34 -8.04
CA SER A 259 4.20 2.00 -7.50
C SER A 259 4.73 0.88 -8.39
N ARG A 260 4.62 1.03 -9.73
CA ARG A 260 5.20 0.09 -10.70
C ARG A 260 6.73 0.02 -10.56
N LEU A 261 7.38 1.18 -10.55
CA LEU A 261 8.84 1.28 -10.41
C LEU A 261 9.36 0.78 -9.05
N SER A 262 8.55 0.83 -7.99
CA SER A 262 8.95 0.32 -6.67
C SER A 262 8.86 -1.20 -6.49
N LYS A 263 8.10 -1.88 -7.35
CA LYS A 263 7.81 -3.32 -7.22
C LYS A 263 8.92 -4.22 -7.79
N GLN A 264 9.72 -3.70 -8.70
CA GLN A 264 10.74 -4.47 -9.44
C GLN A 264 12.10 -3.77 -9.35
N GLU A 265 13.19 -4.52 -9.33
CA GLU A 265 14.51 -3.93 -9.52
C GLU A 265 14.66 -3.46 -10.96
N ASN A 266 14.69 -2.14 -11.16
CA ASN A 266 14.87 -1.52 -12.46
C ASN A 266 15.86 -0.34 -12.37
N SER A 267 16.37 0.08 -13.52
CA SER A 267 17.31 1.20 -13.64
C SER A 267 16.66 2.49 -14.13
N LEU A 268 15.32 2.57 -14.10
CA LEU A 268 14.59 3.76 -14.50
C LEU A 268 14.42 4.70 -13.31
N ARG A 269 14.61 6.00 -13.57
CA ARG A 269 14.33 7.06 -12.61
C ARG A 269 13.17 7.89 -13.12
N LEU A 270 12.20 8.17 -12.26
CA LEU A 270 11.02 8.97 -12.61
C LEU A 270 11.08 10.31 -11.89
N ILE A 271 10.98 11.39 -12.67
CA ILE A 271 10.78 12.75 -12.19
C ILE A 271 9.44 13.23 -12.74
N THR A 272 8.48 13.56 -11.88
CA THR A 272 7.20 14.12 -12.31
C THR A 272 7.06 15.55 -11.82
N VAL A 273 6.38 16.38 -12.60
CA VAL A 273 6.14 17.79 -12.28
C VAL A 273 4.64 18.04 -12.28
N GLU A 274 4.10 18.59 -11.19
CA GLU A 274 2.72 19.09 -11.19
C GLU A 274 2.47 20.19 -10.15
N TYR A 275 1.30 20.80 -10.26
CA TYR A 275 0.64 21.51 -9.18
C TYR A 275 0.04 20.48 -8.22
N ASP A 276 0.76 20.11 -7.16
CA ASP A 276 0.17 19.26 -6.14
C ASP A 276 0.59 19.72 -4.74
N ILE A 277 -0.41 20.05 -3.93
CA ILE A 277 -0.31 20.48 -2.52
C ILE A 277 -0.75 19.30 -1.62
N ARG A 278 -0.76 18.05 -2.12
CA ARG A 278 -0.97 16.88 -1.27
C ARG A 278 0.27 16.68 -0.39
N GLU A 279 0.10 16.81 0.92
CA GLU A 279 1.15 16.55 1.91
C GLU A 279 1.32 15.06 2.22
N ASP A 280 0.38 14.21 1.81
CA ASP A 280 0.52 12.76 1.89
C ASP A 280 1.64 12.31 0.96
N LYS A 281 2.81 12.06 1.55
CA LYS A 281 3.99 11.52 0.85
C LYS A 281 3.82 10.00 0.76
N PRO A 282 3.57 9.44 -0.43
CA PRO A 282 3.65 7.99 -0.60
C PRO A 282 5.04 7.53 -0.17
N GLN A 283 5.14 6.39 0.52
CA GLN A 283 6.45 5.84 0.94
C GLN A 283 7.42 5.65 -0.24
N THR A 284 6.89 5.52 -1.46
CA THR A 284 7.61 5.33 -2.73
C THR A 284 8.06 6.63 -3.42
N THR A 285 7.81 7.80 -2.83
CA THR A 285 8.05 9.10 -3.47
C THR A 285 8.83 10.07 -2.57
N GLU A 286 9.78 10.79 -3.16
CA GLU A 286 10.45 11.96 -2.54
C GLU A 286 9.91 13.26 -3.16
N VAL A 287 9.45 14.19 -2.33
CA VAL A 287 8.77 15.43 -2.78
C VAL A 287 9.68 16.64 -2.64
N VAL A 288 9.90 17.37 -3.73
CA VAL A 288 10.65 18.64 -3.79
C VAL A 288 9.67 19.77 -4.10
N GLN A 289 9.55 20.73 -3.20
CA GLN A 289 8.54 21.79 -3.28
C GLN A 289 9.19 23.13 -3.64
N LEU A 290 8.67 23.78 -4.69
CA LEU A 290 9.09 25.11 -5.15
C LEU A 290 8.05 26.15 -4.76
N GLU A 291 8.50 27.20 -4.07
CA GLU A 291 7.67 28.29 -3.57
C GLU A 291 8.20 29.64 -4.04
N ALA A 292 7.33 30.48 -4.60
CA ALA A 292 7.70 31.86 -4.90
C ALA A 292 7.73 32.68 -3.60
N TYR A 293 8.81 33.43 -3.41
CA TYR A 293 9.05 34.32 -2.27
C TYR A 293 9.47 35.70 -2.79
N GLY A 294 8.50 36.41 -3.38
CA GLY A 294 8.68 37.78 -3.87
C GLY A 294 8.81 37.91 -5.41
N PRO A 295 8.80 39.16 -5.92
CA PRO A 295 8.67 39.45 -7.35
C PRO A 295 9.97 39.40 -8.16
N GLN A 296 11.13 39.25 -7.52
CA GLN A 296 12.44 39.56 -8.10
C GLN A 296 12.80 38.66 -9.31
N ILE A 297 12.51 37.36 -9.24
CA ILE A 297 12.74 36.44 -10.37
C ILE A 297 11.82 36.80 -11.55
N ALA A 298 10.55 37.13 -11.29
CA ALA A 298 9.61 37.55 -12.32
C ALA A 298 10.02 38.90 -12.94
N GLU A 299 10.49 39.86 -12.14
CA GLU A 299 10.99 41.15 -12.61
C GLU A 299 12.21 40.99 -13.53
N LYS A 300 13.21 40.20 -13.12
CA LYS A 300 14.38 39.91 -13.97
C LYS A 300 14.00 39.19 -15.25
N LEU A 301 13.03 38.28 -15.19
CA LEU A 301 12.53 37.58 -16.37
C LEU A 301 11.84 38.54 -17.34
N LEU A 302 11.04 39.48 -16.83
CA LEU A 302 10.40 40.52 -17.64
C LEU A 302 11.42 41.44 -18.29
N LEU A 303 12.42 41.93 -17.55
CA LEU A 303 13.48 42.78 -18.11
C LEU A 303 14.32 42.08 -19.18
N ARG A 304 14.45 40.76 -19.08
CA ARG A 304 15.16 39.93 -20.06
C ARG A 304 14.34 39.66 -21.31
N ARG A 305 13.03 39.44 -21.20
CA ARG A 305 12.14 39.14 -22.34
C ARG A 305 11.61 40.39 -23.03
N TYR A 306 11.39 41.46 -22.27
CA TYR A 306 10.83 42.74 -22.73
C TYR A 306 11.70 43.92 -22.22
N PRO A 307 12.94 44.07 -22.71
CA PRO A 307 13.84 45.15 -22.27
C PRO A 307 13.23 46.55 -22.42
N GLU A 308 12.31 46.72 -23.36
CA GLU A 308 11.58 47.95 -23.66
C GLU A 308 10.60 48.39 -22.55
N LEU A 309 10.16 47.50 -21.65
CA LEU A 309 9.28 47.86 -20.53
C LEU A 309 9.96 48.81 -19.54
N GLY A 310 11.28 48.68 -19.38
CA GLY A 310 12.05 49.37 -18.35
C GLY A 310 11.76 48.88 -16.91
N ASN A 311 12.66 49.22 -15.98
CA ASN A 311 12.64 48.72 -14.60
C ASN A 311 11.34 49.03 -13.84
N VAL A 312 10.78 50.23 -14.02
CA VAL A 312 9.58 50.66 -13.26
C VAL A 312 8.34 49.83 -13.61
N ASN A 313 8.12 49.56 -14.89
CA ASN A 313 6.98 48.77 -15.33
C ASN A 313 7.17 47.28 -15.01
N ALA A 314 8.39 46.76 -15.20
CA ALA A 314 8.72 45.37 -14.87
C ALA A 314 8.51 45.07 -13.37
N ALA A 315 8.96 45.96 -12.48
CA ALA A 315 8.77 45.83 -11.04
C ALA A 315 7.27 45.82 -10.65
N LYS A 316 6.48 46.75 -11.21
CA LYS A 316 5.03 46.84 -10.89
C LYS A 316 4.25 45.61 -11.38
N ILE A 317 4.56 45.09 -12.57
CA ILE A 317 3.92 43.87 -13.09
C ILE A 317 4.30 42.65 -12.26
N ALA A 318 5.58 42.54 -11.87
CA ALA A 318 6.07 41.44 -11.05
C ALA A 318 5.48 41.45 -9.63
N GLU A 319 5.34 42.64 -9.03
CA GLU A 319 4.67 42.85 -7.74
C GLU A 319 3.19 42.45 -7.79
N PHE A 320 2.44 42.93 -8.80
CA PHE A 320 1.04 42.56 -9.01
C PHE A 320 0.87 41.05 -9.24
N SER A 321 1.83 40.42 -9.91
CA SER A 321 1.79 38.98 -10.18
C SER A 321 2.22 38.13 -8.97
N GLU A 322 2.61 38.76 -7.85
CA GLU A 322 3.15 38.11 -6.65
C GLU A 322 4.29 37.12 -6.98
N GLY A 323 5.13 37.45 -7.97
CA GLY A 323 6.21 36.57 -8.43
C GLY A 323 5.78 35.42 -9.35
N ASN A 324 4.50 35.32 -9.74
CA ASN A 324 4.03 34.37 -10.75
C ASN A 324 4.52 34.77 -12.15
N ALA A 325 5.54 34.08 -12.67
CA ALA A 325 6.14 34.41 -13.95
C ALA A 325 5.16 34.28 -15.13
N ARG A 326 4.20 33.35 -15.07
CA ARG A 326 3.23 33.14 -16.15
C ARG A 326 2.26 34.31 -16.25
N LEU A 327 1.72 34.76 -15.11
CA LEU A 327 0.85 35.93 -15.04
C LEU A 327 1.61 37.21 -15.44
N ALA A 328 2.84 37.37 -14.96
CA ALA A 328 3.68 38.51 -15.28
C ALA A 328 3.94 38.64 -16.80
N ILE A 329 4.30 37.53 -17.45
CA ILE A 329 4.50 37.47 -18.91
C ILE A 329 3.19 37.76 -19.65
N ALA A 330 2.07 37.18 -19.21
CA ALA A 330 0.77 37.40 -19.87
C ALA A 330 0.33 38.87 -19.84
N ILE A 331 0.61 39.59 -18.75
CA ILE A 331 0.34 41.03 -18.64
C ILE A 331 1.28 41.83 -19.54
N ALA A 332 2.57 41.47 -19.58
CA ALA A 332 3.56 42.11 -20.43
C ALA A 332 3.24 41.95 -21.92
N ASP A 333 2.88 40.75 -22.38
CA ASP A 333 2.49 40.47 -23.77
C ASP A 333 1.23 41.26 -24.20
N ALA A 334 0.32 41.54 -23.26
CA ALA A 334 -0.92 42.25 -23.55
C ALA A 334 -0.77 43.78 -23.49
N ALA A 335 0.36 44.30 -23.02
CA ALA A 335 0.58 45.73 -22.82
C ALA A 335 1.30 46.40 -24.01
N PRO A 336 0.86 47.59 -24.47
CA PRO A 336 1.57 48.34 -25.49
C PRO A 336 2.84 49.00 -24.92
N ILE A 337 3.91 48.98 -25.73
CA ILE A 337 5.29 49.36 -25.36
C ILE A 337 5.44 50.86 -24.99
N ASP A 338 4.45 51.70 -25.30
CA ASP A 338 4.48 53.17 -25.13
C ASP A 338 3.79 53.69 -23.86
N GLU A 339 3.15 52.84 -23.05
CA GLU A 339 2.44 53.25 -21.84
C GLU A 339 3.27 53.13 -20.54
N THR A 340 3.10 54.09 -19.63
CA THR A 340 3.68 54.01 -18.27
C THR A 340 2.81 53.14 -17.37
N LEU A 341 2.94 51.81 -17.51
CA LEU A 341 2.19 50.79 -16.75
C LEU A 341 2.35 50.92 -15.22
N GLY A 342 3.45 51.51 -14.75
CA GLY A 342 3.71 51.77 -13.33
C GLY A 342 2.72 52.71 -12.62
N ARG A 343 1.78 53.33 -13.34
CA ARG A 343 0.71 54.17 -12.77
C ARG A 343 -0.66 53.50 -12.73
N LEU A 344 -0.80 52.31 -13.30
CA LEU A 344 -2.06 51.58 -13.34
C LEU A 344 -2.36 50.95 -11.98
N SER A 345 -3.64 50.91 -11.64
CA SER A 345 -4.17 50.13 -10.53
C SER A 345 -4.10 48.63 -10.82
N ASP A 346 -4.19 47.82 -9.76
CA ASP A 346 -4.18 46.37 -9.85
C ASP A 346 -5.39 45.82 -10.65
N GLU A 347 -6.51 46.55 -10.67
CA GLU A 347 -7.66 46.24 -11.51
C GLU A 347 -7.39 46.53 -12.99
N GLU A 348 -6.77 47.67 -13.30
CA GLU A 348 -6.38 48.01 -14.67
C GLU A 348 -5.32 47.05 -15.20
N LEU A 349 -4.37 46.59 -14.37
CA LEU A 349 -3.38 45.57 -14.73
C LEU A 349 -4.03 44.20 -14.97
N PHE A 350 -4.98 43.78 -14.13
CA PHE A 350 -5.73 42.54 -14.34
C PHE A 350 -6.49 42.56 -15.66
N ASN A 351 -7.19 43.66 -15.95
CA ASN A 351 -8.00 43.78 -17.15
C ASN A 351 -7.17 43.68 -18.44
N ARG A 352 -5.85 43.99 -18.40
CA ARG A 352 -4.95 43.86 -19.56
C ARG A 352 -4.90 42.46 -20.14
N LEU A 353 -5.11 41.41 -19.34
CA LEU A 353 -5.20 40.03 -19.83
C LEU A 353 -6.25 39.86 -20.95
N PHE A 354 -7.23 40.77 -21.05
CA PHE A 354 -8.36 40.71 -21.98
C PHE A 354 -8.35 41.82 -23.05
N TYR A 355 -7.29 42.62 -23.20
CA TYR A 355 -7.24 43.69 -24.21
C TYR A 355 -7.00 43.13 -25.62
N GLN A 356 -7.55 43.78 -26.65
CA GLN A 356 -7.26 43.51 -28.06
C GLN A 356 -7.15 44.83 -28.85
N ARG A 357 -6.02 45.06 -29.54
CA ARG A 357 -5.77 46.28 -30.34
C ARG A 357 -5.98 47.60 -29.57
N HIS A 358 -5.49 47.68 -28.34
CA HIS A 358 -5.53 48.85 -27.44
C HIS A 358 -6.87 49.19 -26.77
N ASP A 359 -7.95 48.42 -27.03
CA ASP A 359 -9.22 48.51 -26.30
C ASP A 359 -9.50 47.23 -25.51
N LEU A 360 -10.24 47.34 -24.41
CA LEU A 360 -10.75 46.18 -23.67
C LEU A 360 -11.75 45.42 -24.57
N ASP A 361 -11.46 44.15 -24.90
CA ASP A 361 -12.47 43.28 -25.50
C ASP A 361 -13.37 42.77 -24.37
N SER A 362 -14.43 43.54 -24.06
CA SER A 362 -15.41 43.16 -23.03
C SER A 362 -15.97 41.77 -23.29
N GLY A 363 -16.07 41.36 -24.57
CA GLY A 363 -16.50 40.02 -24.95
C GLY A 363 -15.54 38.93 -24.48
N LEU A 364 -14.22 39.12 -24.59
CA LEU A 364 -13.24 38.13 -24.14
C LEU A 364 -13.23 37.97 -22.62
N LYS A 365 -13.41 39.07 -21.87
CA LYS A 365 -13.51 39.02 -20.41
C LYS A 365 -14.77 38.28 -19.95
N GLU A 366 -15.94 38.62 -20.50
CA GLU A 366 -17.21 37.93 -20.21
C GLU A 366 -17.15 36.43 -20.55
N GLN A 367 -16.48 36.07 -21.65
CA GLN A 367 -16.26 34.67 -22.02
C GLN A 367 -15.34 33.97 -21.01
N ALA A 368 -14.28 34.63 -20.54
CA ALA A 368 -13.37 34.08 -19.54
C ALA A 368 -14.04 33.94 -18.16
N GLU A 369 -14.91 34.87 -17.78
CA GLU A 369 -15.79 34.79 -16.59
C GLU A 369 -16.66 33.53 -16.66
N ALA A 370 -17.40 33.33 -17.74
CA ALA A 370 -18.25 32.15 -17.93
C ALA A 370 -17.44 30.83 -17.95
N LEU A 371 -16.29 30.79 -18.62
CA LEU A 371 -15.41 29.61 -18.66
C LEU A 371 -14.77 29.30 -17.29
N SER A 372 -14.63 30.30 -16.42
CA SER A 372 -14.03 30.15 -15.09
C SER A 372 -15.01 29.64 -14.03
N LEU A 373 -16.32 29.67 -14.30
CA LEU A 373 -17.34 29.12 -13.40
C LEU A 373 -17.10 27.65 -13.07
N VAL A 374 -16.43 26.90 -13.94
CA VAL A 374 -16.09 25.49 -13.74
C VAL A 374 -14.59 25.30 -13.50
N TYR A 375 -14.23 24.18 -12.86
CA TYR A 375 -12.82 23.85 -12.62
C TYR A 375 -12.07 23.59 -13.94
N SER A 376 -12.70 22.83 -14.83
CA SER A 376 -12.24 22.54 -16.20
C SER A 376 -13.43 22.28 -17.13
N PHE A 377 -13.25 22.49 -18.43
CA PHE A 377 -14.26 22.31 -19.48
C PHE A 377 -13.70 21.62 -20.72
N SER A 378 -14.55 20.96 -21.51
CA SER A 378 -14.22 20.31 -22.78
C SER A 378 -14.50 21.22 -23.97
N ILE A 379 -13.63 21.18 -25.00
CA ILE A 379 -13.90 21.83 -26.30
C ILE A 379 -14.68 20.93 -27.28
N GLU A 380 -14.87 19.67 -26.91
CA GLU A 380 -15.67 18.67 -27.63
C GLU A 380 -16.89 18.26 -26.80
N SER A 381 -17.89 17.64 -27.42
CA SER A 381 -19.01 17.07 -26.68
C SER A 381 -18.52 15.99 -25.71
N ASP A 382 -19.13 15.94 -24.54
CA ASP A 382 -18.86 14.89 -23.56
C ASP A 382 -19.51 13.55 -23.97
N GLU A 383 -19.36 12.53 -23.12
CA GLU A 383 -19.89 11.19 -23.35
C GLU A 383 -21.44 11.15 -23.37
N GLU A 384 -22.09 12.11 -22.71
CA GLU A 384 -23.54 12.30 -22.71
C GLU A 384 -24.01 13.13 -23.94
N GLY A 385 -23.08 13.57 -24.78
CA GLY A 385 -23.34 14.38 -25.97
C GLY A 385 -23.55 15.87 -25.69
N VAL A 386 -23.29 16.33 -24.47
CA VAL A 386 -23.44 17.72 -24.04
C VAL A 386 -22.26 18.55 -24.56
N ASP A 387 -22.55 19.67 -25.25
CA ASP A 387 -21.54 20.65 -25.66
C ASP A 387 -21.37 21.70 -24.55
N GLU A 388 -20.32 21.51 -23.73
CA GLU A 388 -20.06 22.37 -22.57
C GLU A 388 -19.78 23.83 -22.97
N LEU A 389 -19.13 24.08 -24.10
CA LEU A 389 -18.88 25.44 -24.60
C LEU A 389 -20.19 26.13 -25.01
N ALA A 390 -21.14 25.39 -25.56
CA ALA A 390 -22.46 25.94 -25.89
C ALA A 390 -23.24 26.32 -24.63
N LEU A 391 -23.20 25.48 -23.59
CA LEU A 391 -23.85 25.76 -22.30
C LEU A 391 -23.23 26.97 -21.59
N LEU A 392 -21.90 26.98 -21.44
CA LEU A 392 -21.20 28.11 -20.81
C LEU A 392 -21.35 29.39 -21.63
N GLY A 393 -21.38 29.31 -22.96
CA GLY A 393 -21.63 30.46 -23.82
C GLY A 393 -23.02 31.06 -23.66
N ALA A 394 -24.04 30.25 -23.35
CA ALA A 394 -25.39 30.75 -23.13
C ALA A 394 -25.48 31.68 -21.90
N LEU A 395 -24.64 31.47 -20.88
CA LEU A 395 -24.58 32.31 -19.67
C LEU A 395 -24.06 33.72 -19.93
N CYS A 396 -23.33 33.94 -21.03
CA CYS A 396 -22.81 35.24 -21.45
C CYS A 396 -23.31 35.66 -22.86
N GLU A 397 -24.41 35.07 -23.34
CA GLU A 397 -25.01 35.36 -24.64
C GLU A 397 -24.07 35.17 -25.85
N GLN A 398 -23.09 34.27 -25.75
CA GLN A 398 -22.14 33.95 -26.81
C GLN A 398 -22.42 32.62 -27.49
N THR A 399 -22.06 32.54 -28.77
CA THR A 399 -22.14 31.28 -29.53
C THR A 399 -21.00 30.34 -29.18
N ARG A 400 -21.22 29.02 -29.31
CA ARG A 400 -20.19 27.98 -29.16
C ARG A 400 -18.90 28.27 -29.95
N LEU A 401 -19.02 28.80 -31.17
CA LEU A 401 -17.87 29.17 -31.99
C LEU A 401 -17.06 30.33 -31.37
N ARG A 402 -17.72 31.31 -30.75
CA ARG A 402 -17.03 32.40 -30.05
C ARG A 402 -16.37 31.89 -28.77
N MET A 403 -17.04 31.04 -28.00
CA MET A 403 -16.45 30.41 -26.81
C MET A 403 -15.21 29.59 -27.15
N HIS A 404 -15.22 28.82 -28.25
CA HIS A 404 -14.03 28.10 -28.71
C HIS A 404 -12.88 29.05 -29.08
N ARG A 405 -13.16 30.16 -29.77
CA ARG A 405 -12.14 31.17 -30.10
C ARG A 405 -11.59 31.85 -28.85
N ALA A 406 -12.45 32.12 -27.87
CA ALA A 406 -12.08 32.67 -26.57
C ALA A 406 -11.15 31.72 -25.82
N ALA A 407 -11.55 30.45 -25.69
CA ALA A 407 -10.74 29.41 -25.04
C ALA A 407 -9.36 29.28 -25.70
N GLN A 408 -9.29 29.29 -27.04
CA GLN A 408 -8.01 29.27 -27.75
C GLN A 408 -7.19 30.53 -27.48
N THR A 409 -7.82 31.71 -27.48
CA THR A 409 -7.14 32.99 -27.18
C THR A 409 -6.58 32.99 -25.76
N LEU A 410 -7.30 32.47 -24.77
CA LEU A 410 -6.84 32.36 -23.39
C LEU A 410 -5.66 31.39 -23.26
N VAL A 411 -5.65 30.29 -24.03
CA VAL A 411 -4.50 29.37 -24.10
C VAL A 411 -3.28 30.07 -24.72
N ASP A 412 -3.46 30.76 -25.85
CA ASP A 412 -2.38 31.48 -26.53
C ASP A 412 -1.76 32.55 -25.62
N ARG A 413 -2.58 33.18 -24.77
CA ARG A 413 -2.17 34.18 -23.75
C ARG A 413 -1.67 33.60 -22.44
N GLN A 414 -1.54 32.28 -22.31
CA GLN A 414 -1.09 31.61 -21.09
C GLN A 414 -2.00 31.81 -19.85
N VAL A 415 -3.27 32.20 -20.06
CA VAL A 415 -4.32 32.36 -19.03
C VAL A 415 -5.21 31.12 -18.89
N ALA A 416 -5.12 30.21 -19.86
CA ALA A 416 -5.71 28.88 -19.77
C ALA A 416 -4.68 27.80 -20.13
N GLN A 417 -4.85 26.61 -19.57
CA GLN A 417 -4.07 25.43 -19.91
C GLN A 417 -4.87 24.48 -20.80
N LYS A 418 -4.15 23.73 -21.64
CA LYS A 418 -4.66 22.65 -22.46
C LYS A 418 -4.16 21.32 -21.91
N ARG A 419 -5.06 20.34 -21.77
CA ARG A 419 -4.74 18.91 -21.67
C ARG A 419 -5.69 18.17 -22.61
N SER A 420 -5.21 17.74 -23.78
CA SER A 420 -6.07 17.09 -24.79
C SER A 420 -7.29 17.94 -25.18
N ARG A 421 -8.51 17.39 -25.15
CA ARG A 421 -9.79 18.11 -25.32
C ARG A 421 -10.16 19.03 -24.15
N TRP A 422 -9.49 18.91 -23.02
CA TRP A 422 -9.81 19.69 -21.82
C TRP A 422 -9.08 21.03 -21.77
N ARG A 423 -9.74 22.01 -21.17
CA ARG A 423 -9.22 23.34 -20.90
C ARG A 423 -9.54 23.72 -19.46
N ALA A 424 -8.64 24.48 -18.84
CA ALA A 424 -8.88 25.07 -17.52
C ALA A 424 -8.27 26.46 -17.48
N VAL A 425 -9.02 27.45 -16.96
CA VAL A 425 -8.48 28.79 -16.71
C VAL A 425 -7.54 28.72 -15.51
N LEU A 426 -6.29 29.15 -15.69
CA LEU A 426 -5.24 29.07 -14.68
C LEU A 426 -4.27 30.26 -14.82
N PRO A 427 -3.71 30.79 -13.72
CA PRO A 427 -3.70 30.25 -12.35
C PRO A 427 -5.04 30.31 -11.58
N HIS A 428 -5.19 29.53 -10.50
CA HIS A 428 -6.41 29.51 -9.68
C HIS A 428 -6.83 30.89 -9.17
N ALA A 429 -5.88 31.77 -8.83
CA ALA A 429 -6.19 33.13 -8.41
C ALA A 429 -6.96 33.92 -9.50
N VAL A 430 -6.56 33.78 -10.76
CA VAL A 430 -7.25 34.42 -11.91
C VAL A 430 -8.62 33.79 -12.10
N ALA A 431 -8.70 32.47 -12.12
CA ALA A 431 -9.95 31.75 -12.34
C ALA A 431 -10.97 31.98 -11.22
N ASN A 432 -10.55 32.00 -9.96
CA ASN A 432 -11.43 32.25 -8.82
C ASN A 432 -11.96 33.69 -8.84
N ARG A 433 -11.12 34.68 -9.19
CA ARG A 433 -11.56 36.06 -9.38
C ARG A 433 -12.60 36.18 -10.50
N LEU A 434 -12.32 35.60 -11.67
CA LEU A 434 -13.25 35.60 -12.80
C LEU A 434 -14.57 34.89 -12.48
N ALA A 435 -14.51 33.75 -11.80
CA ALA A 435 -15.70 33.03 -11.36
C ALA A 435 -16.52 33.82 -10.34
N SER A 436 -15.87 34.53 -9.42
CA SER A 436 -16.54 35.43 -8.47
C SER A 436 -17.26 36.59 -9.17
N GLU A 437 -16.59 37.22 -10.15
CA GLU A 437 -17.20 38.26 -11.00
C GLU A 437 -18.38 37.68 -11.80
N ALA A 438 -18.25 36.48 -12.37
CA ALA A 438 -19.31 35.77 -13.09
C ALA A 438 -20.53 35.49 -12.21
N LEU A 439 -20.33 34.96 -10.99
CA LEU A 439 -21.41 34.71 -10.04
C LEU A 439 -22.16 36.00 -9.68
N SER A 440 -21.46 37.12 -9.53
CA SER A 440 -22.07 38.42 -9.23
C SER A 440 -22.87 39.01 -10.41
N ASN A 441 -22.48 38.69 -11.64
CA ASN A 441 -23.05 39.27 -12.85
C ASN A 441 -24.15 38.43 -13.50
N ILE A 442 -24.16 37.11 -13.27
CA ILE A 442 -25.13 36.18 -13.87
C ILE A 442 -26.27 35.90 -12.87
N PRO A 443 -27.54 36.03 -13.29
CA PRO A 443 -28.68 35.71 -12.43
C PRO A 443 -28.66 34.25 -11.93
N LEU A 444 -28.97 34.06 -10.64
CA LEU A 444 -28.98 32.76 -9.97
C LEU A 444 -29.89 31.73 -10.67
N ASP A 445 -31.04 32.15 -11.19
CA ASP A 445 -31.98 31.29 -11.92
C ASP A 445 -31.38 30.74 -13.22
N GLN A 446 -30.46 31.47 -13.87
CA GLN A 446 -29.76 30.98 -15.05
C GLN A 446 -28.62 30.02 -14.72
N LEU A 447 -27.90 30.27 -13.62
CA LEU A 447 -26.85 29.38 -13.12
C LEU A 447 -27.46 28.02 -12.73
N THR A 448 -28.55 28.04 -11.96
CA THR A 448 -29.26 26.84 -11.53
C THR A 448 -29.87 26.09 -12.73
N ASP A 449 -30.57 26.77 -13.65
CA ASP A 449 -31.11 26.11 -14.86
C ASP A 449 -30.00 25.50 -15.75
N THR A 450 -28.83 26.13 -15.82
CA THR A 450 -27.71 25.63 -16.63
C THR A 450 -27.04 24.42 -15.99
N PHE A 451 -26.62 24.52 -14.72
CA PHE A 451 -25.84 23.48 -14.08
C PHE A 451 -26.68 22.34 -13.48
N GLU A 452 -27.90 22.61 -13.03
CA GLU A 452 -28.73 21.58 -12.38
C GLU A 452 -29.59 20.78 -13.36
N ARG A 453 -29.99 21.40 -14.49
CA ARG A 453 -30.93 20.78 -15.45
C ARG A 453 -30.33 20.44 -16.80
N LYS A 454 -29.37 21.23 -17.30
CA LYS A 454 -28.84 21.10 -18.66
C LYS A 454 -27.44 20.51 -18.72
N ALA A 455 -26.63 20.73 -17.68
CA ALA A 455 -25.28 20.20 -17.60
C ALA A 455 -25.27 18.69 -17.35
N SER A 456 -24.23 18.02 -17.83
CA SER A 456 -23.95 16.62 -17.48
C SER A 456 -23.47 16.50 -16.04
N ALA A 457 -23.49 15.28 -15.50
CA ALA A 457 -23.02 15.01 -14.14
C ALA A 457 -21.56 15.47 -13.93
N ARG A 458 -20.72 15.31 -14.97
CA ARG A 458 -19.31 15.74 -14.96
C ARG A 458 -19.16 17.26 -14.93
N LEU A 459 -19.90 18.00 -15.76
CA LEU A 459 -19.82 19.46 -15.76
C LEU A 459 -20.35 20.05 -14.45
N LEU A 460 -21.41 19.47 -13.87
CA LEU A 460 -21.90 19.82 -12.54
C LEU A 460 -20.85 19.55 -11.45
N LYS A 461 -20.14 18.42 -11.50
CA LYS A 461 -19.00 18.14 -10.60
C LYS A 461 -17.90 19.19 -10.72
N SER A 462 -17.55 19.57 -11.95
CA SER A 462 -16.55 20.61 -12.23
C SER A 462 -16.98 22.00 -11.70
N PHE A 463 -18.27 22.32 -11.81
CA PHE A 463 -18.88 23.52 -11.21
C PHE A 463 -18.80 23.47 -9.67
N GLY A 464 -19.25 22.37 -9.05
CA GLY A 464 -19.17 22.19 -7.59
C GLY A 464 -17.75 22.26 -7.04
N ARG A 465 -16.76 21.69 -7.76
CA ARG A 465 -15.34 21.82 -7.41
C ARG A 465 -14.89 23.29 -7.45
N ARG A 466 -15.33 24.10 -8.42
CA ARG A 466 -15.05 25.54 -8.45
C ARG A 466 -15.72 26.27 -7.29
N LEU A 467 -16.98 25.99 -6.98
CA LEU A 467 -17.69 26.58 -5.84
C LEU A 467 -16.96 26.32 -4.52
N GLY A 468 -16.31 25.15 -4.37
CA GLY A 468 -15.45 24.84 -3.22
C GLY A 468 -14.33 25.86 -2.98
N PHE A 469 -13.81 26.53 -4.03
CA PHE A 469 -12.82 27.61 -3.92
C PHE A 469 -13.44 28.98 -3.60
N LEU A 470 -14.76 29.12 -3.69
CA LEU A 470 -15.51 30.38 -3.56
C LEU A 470 -16.40 30.38 -2.31
N HIS A 471 -15.96 29.72 -1.24
CA HIS A 471 -16.73 29.49 -0.02
C HIS A 471 -17.11 30.77 0.75
N GLU A 472 -16.52 31.92 0.43
CA GLU A 472 -16.87 33.24 0.99
C GLU A 472 -17.90 34.01 0.13
N HIS A 473 -18.20 33.54 -1.09
CA HIS A 473 -19.07 34.25 -2.02
C HIS A 473 -20.56 33.97 -1.73
N PRO A 474 -21.41 34.98 -1.48
CA PRO A 474 -22.81 34.78 -1.06
C PRO A 474 -23.63 33.91 -2.02
N ILE A 475 -23.46 34.10 -3.33
CA ILE A 475 -24.20 33.32 -4.35
C ILE A 475 -23.72 31.86 -4.39
N ALA A 476 -22.43 31.60 -4.13
CA ALA A 476 -21.92 30.22 -4.05
C ALA A 476 -22.54 29.49 -2.85
N VAL A 477 -22.64 30.19 -1.71
CA VAL A 477 -23.33 29.68 -0.51
C VAL A 477 -24.81 29.45 -0.79
N GLU A 478 -25.50 30.37 -1.46
CA GLU A 478 -26.93 30.23 -1.79
C GLU A 478 -27.22 29.03 -2.72
N ILE A 479 -26.37 28.79 -3.74
CA ILE A 479 -26.48 27.61 -4.61
C ILE A 479 -26.29 26.33 -3.81
N VAL A 480 -25.21 26.25 -3.03
CA VAL A 480 -24.89 25.05 -2.25
C VAL A 480 -25.95 24.77 -1.19
N ASP A 481 -26.44 25.80 -0.49
CA ASP A 481 -27.56 25.69 0.45
C ASP A 481 -28.80 25.11 -0.25
N GLY A 482 -29.10 25.55 -1.46
CA GLY A 482 -30.18 24.99 -2.28
C GLY A 482 -29.99 23.51 -2.60
N TRP A 483 -28.76 23.07 -2.91
CA TRP A 483 -28.47 21.66 -3.24
C TRP A 483 -28.63 20.71 -2.06
N VAL A 484 -28.27 21.15 -0.85
CA VAL A 484 -28.32 20.32 0.37
C VAL A 484 -29.61 20.48 1.18
N SER A 485 -30.44 21.47 0.86
CA SER A 485 -31.76 21.67 1.47
C SER A 485 -32.77 20.60 1.04
N GLU A 486 -33.87 20.45 1.79
CA GLU A 486 -34.94 19.49 1.50
C GLU A 486 -35.46 19.62 0.06
N GLY A 487 -35.45 18.51 -0.69
CA GLY A 487 -35.84 18.47 -2.11
C GLY A 487 -34.77 18.95 -3.11
N GLY A 488 -33.59 19.34 -2.62
CA GLY A 488 -32.42 19.67 -3.43
C GLY A 488 -31.69 18.45 -4.00
N LEU A 489 -30.74 18.69 -4.92
CA LEU A 489 -29.99 17.66 -5.65
C LEU A 489 -29.27 16.63 -4.76
N LEU A 490 -28.84 17.05 -3.57
CA LEU A 490 -28.02 16.27 -2.65
C LEU A 490 -28.73 15.97 -1.33
N SER A 491 -30.04 16.18 -1.28
CA SER A 491 -30.85 16.09 -0.06
C SER A 491 -31.05 14.67 0.47
N ASP A 492 -30.89 13.64 -0.37
CA ASP A 492 -30.92 12.24 0.04
C ASP A 492 -29.54 11.60 -0.15
N LEU A 493 -28.76 11.58 0.93
CA LEU A 493 -27.41 11.02 0.94
C LEU A 493 -27.40 9.54 0.53
N SER A 494 -28.44 8.77 0.90
CA SER A 494 -28.50 7.32 0.71
C SER A 494 -28.71 6.93 -0.76
N ALA A 495 -29.39 7.81 -1.51
CA ALA A 495 -29.63 7.65 -2.93
C ALA A 495 -28.51 8.20 -3.83
N LEU A 496 -27.49 8.85 -3.27
CA LEU A 496 -26.39 9.40 -4.07
C LEU A 496 -25.55 8.29 -4.72
N ASN A 497 -25.33 8.43 -6.02
CA ASN A 497 -24.31 7.67 -6.75
C ASN A 497 -22.90 8.22 -6.44
N GLU A 498 -21.87 7.59 -7.00
CA GLU A 498 -20.47 8.00 -6.82
C GLU A 498 -20.23 9.49 -7.12
N HIS A 499 -20.77 9.99 -8.23
CA HIS A 499 -20.64 11.39 -8.65
C HIS A 499 -21.27 12.36 -7.65
N GLY A 500 -22.47 12.06 -7.16
CA GLY A 500 -23.17 12.88 -6.17
C GLY A 500 -22.41 12.95 -4.84
N ARG A 501 -21.76 11.87 -4.44
CA ARG A 501 -20.95 11.81 -3.21
C ARG A 501 -19.67 12.62 -3.31
N GLU A 502 -18.97 12.55 -4.43
CA GLU A 502 -17.80 13.40 -4.68
C GLU A 502 -18.18 14.88 -4.76
N LEU A 503 -19.30 15.20 -5.43
CA LEU A 503 -19.84 16.55 -5.49
C LEU A 503 -20.13 17.08 -4.08
N LEU A 504 -20.77 16.29 -3.24
CA LEU A 504 -21.04 16.64 -1.84
C LEU A 504 -19.73 16.94 -1.07
N MET A 505 -18.69 16.12 -1.25
CA MET A 505 -17.38 16.36 -0.62
C MET A 505 -16.75 17.68 -1.06
N HIS A 506 -16.93 18.09 -2.32
CA HIS A 506 -16.42 19.38 -2.81
C HIS A 506 -17.14 20.59 -2.21
N ILE A 507 -18.43 20.48 -1.94
CA ILE A 507 -19.28 21.61 -1.52
C ILE A 507 -19.59 21.66 -0.02
N ALA A 508 -19.45 20.56 0.73
CA ALA A 508 -19.63 20.54 2.18
C ALA A 508 -18.84 21.67 2.91
N PRO A 509 -17.63 22.07 2.47
CA PRO A 509 -16.91 23.22 3.02
C PRO A 509 -17.52 24.59 2.71
N VAL A 510 -18.39 24.69 1.71
CA VAL A 510 -19.06 25.94 1.32
C VAL A 510 -20.21 26.23 2.27
N SER A 511 -21.00 25.21 2.65
CA SER A 511 -22.04 25.32 3.67
C SER A 511 -21.91 24.26 4.78
N PRO A 512 -20.97 24.44 5.73
CA PRO A 512 -20.71 23.47 6.78
C PRO A 512 -21.92 23.15 7.67
N ALA A 513 -22.69 24.17 8.03
CA ALA A 513 -23.85 24.00 8.93
C ALA A 513 -24.95 23.15 8.29
N ARG A 514 -25.24 23.36 7.00
CA ARG A 514 -26.25 22.58 6.27
C ARG A 514 -25.78 21.17 5.95
N ALA A 515 -24.51 21.01 5.59
CA ALA A 515 -23.91 19.68 5.42
C ALA A 515 -24.02 18.84 6.70
N LEU A 516 -23.81 19.47 7.88
CA LEU A 516 -24.00 18.81 9.17
C LEU A 516 -25.47 18.40 9.40
N GLU A 517 -26.41 19.32 9.18
CA GLU A 517 -27.86 19.05 9.30
C GLU A 517 -28.30 17.87 8.41
N LEU A 518 -27.78 17.83 7.18
CA LEU A 518 -28.05 16.76 6.21
C LEU A 518 -27.56 15.39 6.69
N VAL A 519 -26.33 15.33 7.22
CA VAL A 519 -25.76 14.08 7.77
C VAL A 519 -26.51 13.65 9.04
N GLU A 520 -26.80 14.59 9.94
CA GLU A 520 -27.59 14.33 11.16
C GLU A 520 -28.99 13.77 10.83
N ALA A 521 -29.68 14.37 9.86
CA ALA A 521 -30.99 13.90 9.41
C ALA A 521 -30.92 12.48 8.82
N SER A 522 -29.85 12.17 8.09
CA SER A 522 -29.65 10.84 7.49
C SER A 522 -29.39 9.76 8.55
N PHE A 523 -28.83 10.13 9.70
CA PHE A 523 -28.62 9.24 10.84
C PHE A 523 -29.78 9.21 11.84
N ALA A 524 -30.86 9.98 11.59
CA ALA A 524 -32.02 9.98 12.49
C ALA A 524 -32.85 8.68 12.41
N ASN A 525 -32.70 7.87 11.35
CA ASN A 525 -33.41 6.60 11.20
C ASN A 525 -32.59 5.40 11.72
N PRO A 526 -33.01 4.72 12.81
CA PRO A 526 -32.31 3.56 13.35
C PRO A 526 -32.18 2.38 12.38
N GLU A 527 -33.15 2.18 11.49
CA GLU A 527 -33.09 1.09 10.49
C GLU A 527 -31.97 1.33 9.48
N THR A 528 -31.72 2.59 9.12
CA THR A 528 -30.63 3.00 8.23
C THR A 528 -29.27 2.75 8.88
N LEU A 529 -29.11 3.10 10.17
CA LEU A 529 -27.89 2.87 10.93
C LEU A 529 -27.56 1.38 11.11
N ALA A 530 -28.57 0.55 11.40
CA ALA A 530 -28.41 -0.89 11.57
C ALA A 530 -28.03 -1.62 10.28
N SER A 531 -28.24 -1.00 9.11
CA SER A 531 -27.94 -1.58 7.80
C SER A 531 -26.55 -1.24 7.26
N PHE A 532 -25.79 -0.35 7.91
CA PHE A 532 -24.49 0.08 7.40
C PHE A 532 -23.40 -0.95 7.66
N GLU A 533 -22.99 -1.62 6.59
CA GLU A 533 -21.75 -2.39 6.60
C GLU A 533 -20.53 -1.44 6.56
N PRO A 534 -19.38 -1.81 7.17
CA PRO A 534 -18.17 -1.00 7.14
C PRO A 534 -17.70 -0.56 5.75
N ARG A 535 -18.00 -1.36 4.71
CA ARG A 535 -17.64 -1.10 3.32
C ARG A 535 -18.64 -0.23 2.56
N ASP A 536 -19.71 0.22 3.22
CA ASP A 536 -20.65 1.13 2.59
C ASP A 536 -20.00 2.50 2.37
N SER A 537 -19.76 2.78 1.10
CA SER A 537 -19.36 4.08 0.56
C SER A 537 -20.20 5.29 1.05
N PHE A 538 -21.49 5.13 1.33
CA PHE A 538 -22.31 6.18 1.99
C PHE A 538 -21.75 6.51 3.37
N ARG A 539 -21.51 5.48 4.18
CA ARG A 539 -21.03 5.61 5.56
C ARG A 539 -19.68 6.31 5.53
N SER A 540 -18.79 5.92 4.62
CA SER A 540 -17.47 6.55 4.49
C SER A 540 -17.53 8.05 4.15
N VAL A 541 -18.43 8.48 3.26
CA VAL A 541 -18.61 9.91 2.93
C VAL A 541 -19.16 10.68 4.12
N ALA A 542 -20.20 10.17 4.77
CA ALA A 542 -20.80 10.84 5.93
C ALA A 542 -19.79 10.99 7.08
N LEU A 543 -19.01 9.94 7.38
CA LEU A 543 -17.95 10.00 8.39
C LEU A 543 -16.84 10.99 8.00
N SER A 544 -16.45 11.05 6.73
CA SER A 544 -15.43 11.99 6.24
C SER A 544 -15.90 13.44 6.38
N ILE A 545 -17.18 13.71 6.10
CA ILE A 545 -17.78 15.02 6.32
C ILE A 545 -17.79 15.37 7.80
N LEU A 546 -18.22 14.47 8.69
CA LEU A 546 -18.24 14.72 10.14
C LEU A 546 -16.85 15.01 10.71
N VAL A 547 -15.83 14.24 10.31
CA VAL A 547 -14.43 14.51 10.70
C VAL A 547 -13.96 15.85 10.13
N GLY A 548 -14.28 16.14 8.86
CA GLY A 548 -13.95 17.42 8.23
C GLY A 548 -14.62 18.63 8.90
N LEU A 549 -15.86 18.49 9.37
CA LEU A 549 -16.60 19.51 10.11
C LEU A 549 -16.11 19.69 11.54
N ALA A 550 -15.67 18.61 12.19
CA ALA A 550 -15.08 18.64 13.52
C ALA A 550 -13.81 19.52 13.60
N TYR A 551 -13.23 19.90 12.46
CA TYR A 551 -12.18 20.92 12.39
C TYR A 551 -12.58 22.23 13.10
N TYR A 552 -13.83 22.67 12.89
CA TYR A 552 -14.35 23.93 13.41
C TYR A 552 -14.94 23.77 14.83
N PRO A 553 -14.52 24.58 15.81
CA PRO A 553 -14.99 24.47 17.20
C PRO A 553 -16.52 24.54 17.35
N GLU A 554 -17.20 25.34 16.53
CA GLU A 554 -18.65 25.54 16.56
C GLU A 554 -19.46 24.32 16.09
N PHE A 555 -18.87 23.41 15.31
CA PHE A 555 -19.52 22.18 14.83
C PHE A 555 -19.05 20.93 15.55
N PHE A 556 -17.99 21.02 16.35
CA PHE A 556 -17.31 19.87 16.96
C PHE A 556 -18.24 18.97 17.78
N GLU A 557 -18.98 19.52 18.73
CA GLU A 557 -19.84 18.74 19.64
C GLU A 557 -20.93 18.00 18.88
N ARG A 558 -21.57 18.65 17.92
CA ARG A 558 -22.60 18.06 17.07
C ARG A 558 -22.03 16.98 16.15
N ALA A 559 -20.88 17.23 15.54
CA ALA A 559 -20.21 16.26 14.69
C ALA A 559 -19.81 14.99 15.47
N VAL A 560 -19.25 15.16 16.67
CA VAL A 560 -18.90 14.04 17.55
C VAL A 560 -20.15 13.32 18.05
N ALA A 561 -21.24 14.03 18.37
CA ALA A 561 -22.50 13.40 18.74
C ALA A 561 -23.04 12.48 17.62
N ALA A 562 -23.00 12.95 16.37
CA ALA A 562 -23.38 12.14 15.21
C ALA A 562 -22.45 10.93 15.00
N LEU A 563 -21.13 11.11 15.13
CA LEU A 563 -20.17 9.98 15.09
C LEU A 563 -20.48 8.94 16.18
N LEU A 564 -20.78 9.38 17.39
CA LEU A 564 -21.09 8.45 18.48
C LEU A 564 -22.40 7.67 18.24
N VAL A 565 -23.39 8.26 17.56
CA VAL A 565 -24.63 7.55 17.17
C VAL A 565 -24.32 6.39 16.22
N VAL A 566 -23.37 6.58 15.29
CA VAL A 566 -22.89 5.49 14.42
C VAL A 566 -22.10 4.47 15.23
N ALA A 567 -21.27 4.91 16.17
CA ALA A 567 -20.46 4.02 17.02
C ALA A 567 -21.30 3.10 17.93
N ASP A 568 -22.53 3.49 18.26
CA ASP A 568 -23.48 2.64 19.03
C ASP A 568 -23.92 1.38 18.26
N HIS A 569 -23.81 1.40 16.92
CA HIS A 569 -24.25 0.32 16.03
C HIS A 569 -23.08 -0.39 15.32
N GLU A 570 -21.85 0.08 15.52
CA GLU A 570 -20.64 -0.51 14.95
C GLU A 570 -20.15 -1.69 15.79
N ASP A 571 -19.82 -2.80 15.12
CA ASP A 571 -19.12 -3.94 15.73
C ASP A 571 -17.78 -3.46 16.33
N PRO A 572 -17.53 -3.67 17.64
CA PRO A 572 -16.28 -3.29 18.29
C PRO A 572 -15.02 -3.82 17.60
N ASP A 573 -15.10 -4.94 16.88
CA ASP A 573 -13.97 -5.57 16.20
C ASP A 573 -13.76 -5.07 14.75
N ASN A 574 -14.54 -4.07 14.29
CA ASN A 574 -14.39 -3.51 12.96
C ASN A 574 -13.06 -2.75 12.79
N ASN A 575 -12.23 -3.23 11.87
CA ASN A 575 -10.95 -2.61 11.51
C ASN A 575 -10.96 -1.85 10.17
N TYR A 576 -12.10 -1.78 9.48
CA TYR A 576 -12.26 -1.09 8.20
C TYR A 576 -13.08 0.20 8.37
N ASP A 577 -12.49 1.35 8.04
CA ASP A 577 -13.12 2.68 8.16
C ASP A 577 -13.80 2.90 9.54
N SER A 578 -13.15 2.45 10.62
CA SER A 578 -13.70 2.41 11.99
C SER A 578 -14.11 3.80 12.49
N VAL A 579 -15.35 3.92 12.99
CA VAL A 579 -15.84 5.17 13.62
C VAL A 579 -15.11 5.42 14.93
N ARG A 580 -14.90 4.37 15.73
CA ARG A 580 -14.12 4.45 16.97
C ARG A 580 -12.70 4.96 16.70
N GLY A 581 -12.06 4.47 15.65
CA GLY A 581 -10.74 4.96 15.21
C GLY A 581 -10.73 6.46 14.88
N LYS A 582 -11.72 6.95 14.12
CA LYS A 582 -11.86 8.37 13.78
C LYS A 582 -12.12 9.23 15.03
N LEU A 583 -13.00 8.76 15.92
CA LEU A 583 -13.30 9.38 17.20
C LEU A 583 -12.04 9.52 18.05
N LYS A 584 -11.23 8.46 18.22
CA LYS A 584 -9.95 8.53 18.95
C LYS A 584 -9.04 9.63 18.37
N GLY A 585 -8.90 9.70 17.05
CA GLY A 585 -8.11 10.73 16.37
C GLY A 585 -8.45 12.17 16.81
N LEU A 586 -9.73 12.51 16.96
CA LEU A 586 -10.19 13.85 17.36
C LEU A 586 -9.82 14.24 18.80
N PHE A 587 -9.53 13.26 19.67
CA PHE A 587 -9.24 13.47 21.09
C PHE A 587 -7.74 13.44 21.41
N GLN A 588 -6.87 13.39 20.40
CA GLN A 588 -5.43 13.54 20.61
C GLN A 588 -5.05 15.00 20.92
N ALA A 589 -3.99 15.20 21.71
CA ALA A 589 -3.47 16.53 22.00
C ALA A 589 -2.82 17.20 20.77
N TYR A 590 -2.32 16.41 19.83
CA TYR A 590 -1.65 16.86 18.60
C TYR A 590 -2.09 15.98 17.41
N LEU A 591 -2.07 16.54 16.18
CA LEU A 591 -2.56 15.89 14.94
C LEU A 591 -4.03 15.44 15.01
N SER A 592 -4.85 16.13 15.80
CA SER A 592 -6.27 15.78 15.97
C SER A 592 -7.15 16.20 14.79
N GLY A 593 -6.69 17.14 13.96
CA GLY A 593 -7.50 17.71 12.89
C GLY A 593 -8.66 18.57 13.38
N THR A 594 -8.59 19.09 14.62
CA THR A 594 -9.63 19.95 15.21
C THR A 594 -9.07 21.11 16.03
N HIS A 595 -9.72 22.28 15.95
CA HIS A 595 -9.49 23.42 16.84
C HIS A 595 -10.36 23.41 18.11
N ALA A 596 -11.13 22.35 18.35
CA ALA A 596 -11.96 22.23 19.53
C ALA A 596 -11.14 22.40 20.81
N THR A 597 -11.70 23.17 21.75
CA THR A 597 -11.01 23.51 22.99
C THR A 597 -10.85 22.28 23.89
N THR A 598 -9.92 22.34 24.85
CA THR A 598 -9.77 21.35 25.91
C THR A 598 -11.08 21.11 26.65
N ALA A 599 -11.85 22.18 26.92
CA ALA A 599 -13.13 22.10 27.62
C ALA A 599 -14.18 21.29 26.83
N GLN A 600 -14.34 21.56 25.53
CA GLN A 600 -15.30 20.83 24.69
C GLN A 600 -14.99 19.33 24.65
N ARG A 601 -13.71 18.98 24.50
CA ARG A 601 -13.27 17.58 24.49
C ARG A 601 -13.44 16.93 25.87
N ALA A 602 -13.12 17.64 26.94
CA ALA A 602 -13.33 17.17 28.32
C ALA A 602 -14.81 16.86 28.62
N GLU A 603 -15.74 17.72 28.21
CA GLU A 603 -17.18 17.52 28.43
C GLU A 603 -17.71 16.27 27.73
N ILE A 604 -17.28 16.01 26.49
CA ILE A 604 -17.70 14.80 25.76
C ILE A 604 -17.16 13.54 26.43
N VAL A 605 -15.89 13.52 26.86
CA VAL A 605 -15.34 12.38 27.59
C VAL A 605 -16.12 12.13 28.88
N ARG A 606 -16.40 13.18 29.66
CA ARG A 606 -17.21 13.06 30.89
C ARG A 606 -18.62 12.50 30.59
N ALA A 607 -19.27 13.01 29.55
CA ALA A 607 -20.61 12.57 29.15
C ALA A 607 -20.63 11.10 28.68
N ALA A 608 -19.65 10.67 27.90
CA ALA A 608 -19.54 9.30 27.42
C ALA A 608 -19.33 8.32 28.59
N LEU A 609 -18.41 8.64 29.51
CA LEU A 609 -18.14 7.84 30.71
C LEU A 609 -19.36 7.73 31.65
N HIS A 610 -20.22 8.73 31.72
CA HIS A 610 -21.40 8.75 32.62
C HIS A 610 -22.73 8.53 31.89
N SER A 611 -22.69 8.00 30.66
CA SER A 611 -23.86 7.82 29.81
C SER A 611 -24.84 6.75 30.30
N GLY A 612 -24.39 5.82 31.15
CA GLY A 612 -25.17 4.65 31.59
C GLY A 612 -25.31 3.55 30.52
N ASN A 613 -24.72 3.73 29.34
CA ASN A 613 -24.65 2.74 28.25
C ASN A 613 -23.24 2.15 28.21
N GLU A 614 -23.11 0.82 28.32
CA GLU A 614 -21.80 0.14 28.39
C GLU A 614 -20.90 0.42 27.17
N THR A 615 -21.47 0.43 25.96
CA THR A 615 -20.75 0.77 24.72
C THR A 615 -20.19 2.19 24.77
N ARG A 616 -21.00 3.15 25.22
CA ARG A 616 -20.58 4.55 25.37
C ARG A 616 -19.54 4.75 26.47
N VAL A 617 -19.63 3.99 27.56
CA VAL A 617 -18.61 3.98 28.63
C VAL A 617 -17.27 3.49 28.08
N GLN A 618 -17.27 2.42 27.29
CA GLN A 618 -16.06 1.90 26.65
C GLN A 618 -15.45 2.93 25.69
N ILE A 619 -16.27 3.55 24.82
CA ILE A 619 -15.82 4.62 23.92
C ILE A 619 -15.26 5.79 24.74
N GLY A 620 -15.92 6.19 25.83
CA GLY A 620 -15.42 7.24 26.72
C GLY A 620 -14.02 6.93 27.30
N ALA A 621 -13.77 5.67 27.66
CA ALA A 621 -12.44 5.22 28.11
C ALA A 621 -11.41 5.25 26.98
N GLU A 622 -11.78 4.87 25.75
CA GLU A 622 -10.90 4.95 24.56
C GLU A 622 -10.56 6.40 24.16
N LEU A 623 -11.51 7.32 24.29
CA LEU A 623 -11.29 8.75 24.06
C LEU A 623 -10.36 9.33 25.13
N LEU A 624 -10.56 8.95 26.39
CA LEU A 624 -9.69 9.35 27.50
C LEU A 624 -8.26 8.81 27.33
N ASP A 625 -8.12 7.56 26.90
CA ASP A 625 -6.83 6.95 26.54
C ASP A 625 -6.12 7.77 25.45
N SER A 626 -6.83 8.10 24.38
CA SER A 626 -6.28 8.93 23.31
C SER A 626 -5.91 10.36 23.75
N ALA A 627 -6.62 10.92 24.72
CA ALA A 627 -6.33 12.23 25.29
C ALA A 627 -5.12 12.23 26.23
N LEU A 628 -4.81 11.09 26.86
CA LEU A 628 -3.67 10.91 27.76
C LEU A 628 -2.39 10.43 27.03
N GLU A 629 -2.48 10.04 25.76
CA GLU A 629 -1.32 9.66 24.95
C GLU A 629 -0.31 10.82 24.87
N ALA A 630 0.93 10.54 25.28
CA ALA A 630 1.93 11.55 25.54
C ALA A 630 3.21 11.41 24.69
N SER A 631 3.28 10.37 23.85
CA SER A 631 4.53 9.96 23.18
C SER A 631 4.40 9.61 21.71
N ARG A 632 3.26 9.06 21.26
CA ARG A 632 3.06 8.53 19.91
C ARG A 632 1.74 9.01 19.33
N TRP A 633 1.77 10.19 18.72
CA TRP A 633 0.64 10.69 17.93
C TRP A 633 0.82 10.27 16.47
N SER A 634 -0.21 9.66 15.91
CA SER A 634 -0.33 9.39 14.48
C SER A 634 -1.76 9.65 14.05
N SER A 635 -1.95 10.26 12.89
CA SER A 635 -3.26 10.47 12.29
C SER A 635 -3.45 9.52 11.11
N SER A 636 -4.66 8.95 11.03
CA SER A 636 -5.20 8.27 9.85
C SER A 636 -6.33 9.07 9.20
N ASN A 637 -6.64 10.26 9.72
CA ASN A 637 -7.68 11.15 9.21
C ASN A 637 -7.11 12.06 8.11
N SER A 638 -7.90 12.31 7.06
CA SER A 638 -7.58 13.36 6.09
C SER A 638 -7.82 14.74 6.70
N PHE A 639 -6.87 15.66 6.48
CA PHE A 639 -6.96 17.04 6.94
C PHE A 639 -7.59 17.98 5.90
N GLU A 640 -7.79 17.50 4.67
CA GLU A 640 -8.37 18.27 3.57
C GLU A 640 -9.91 18.34 3.67
N PHE A 641 -10.47 19.50 3.34
CA PHE A 641 -11.92 19.69 3.23
C PHE A 641 -12.20 20.79 2.21
N GLY A 642 -12.25 20.38 0.95
CA GLY A 642 -12.27 21.27 -0.21
C GLY A 642 -11.04 22.16 -0.27
N ALA A 643 -11.22 23.39 -0.73
CA ALA A 643 -10.13 24.31 -1.03
C ALA A 643 -9.75 25.25 0.13
N ARG A 644 -10.33 25.06 1.32
CA ARG A 644 -9.97 25.88 2.48
C ARG A 644 -8.59 25.47 2.97
N PRO A 645 -7.63 26.41 3.13
CA PRO A 645 -6.37 26.09 3.77
C PRO A 645 -6.66 25.65 5.21
N ARG A 646 -6.12 24.49 5.59
CA ARG A 646 -6.25 23.91 6.92
C ARG A 646 -4.87 23.53 7.44
N ASP A 647 -4.69 23.70 8.73
CA ASP A 647 -3.58 23.10 9.45
C ASP A 647 -4.01 21.74 10.04
N TYR A 648 -3.13 21.14 10.83
CA TYR A 648 -3.40 19.86 11.50
C TYR A 648 -4.31 19.99 12.75
N GLY A 649 -5.01 21.11 12.90
CA GLY A 649 -5.80 21.46 14.07
C GLY A 649 -4.99 22.16 15.17
N HIS A 650 -5.56 22.22 16.37
CA HIS A 650 -4.94 22.89 17.51
C HIS A 650 -3.58 22.28 17.85
N SER A 651 -2.51 23.08 17.75
CA SER A 651 -1.17 22.72 18.18
C SER A 651 -0.87 23.41 19.52
N PRO A 652 -1.12 22.73 20.66
CA PRO A 652 -0.96 23.35 21.96
C PRO A 652 0.51 23.67 22.23
N SER A 653 0.76 24.86 22.75
CA SER A 653 2.03 25.23 23.38
C SER A 653 2.37 24.28 24.53
N PHE A 654 3.60 24.35 25.04
CA PHE A 654 4.00 23.51 26.18
C PHE A 654 3.10 23.73 27.41
N GLU A 655 2.77 24.99 27.74
CA GLU A 655 1.89 25.32 28.86
C GLU A 655 0.45 24.81 28.64
N GLU A 656 -0.11 25.01 27.44
CA GLU A 656 -1.45 24.50 27.09
C GLU A 656 -1.50 22.97 27.10
N ARG A 657 -0.41 22.30 26.71
CA ARG A 657 -0.29 20.85 26.77
C ARG A 657 -0.25 20.33 28.20
N LEU A 658 0.44 21.02 29.10
CA LEU A 658 0.41 20.67 30.52
C LEU A 658 -1.02 20.81 31.08
N GLU A 659 -1.72 21.89 30.73
CA GLU A 659 -3.10 22.09 31.17
C GLU A 659 -4.08 21.07 30.57
N TRP A 660 -3.86 20.68 29.31
CA TRP A 660 -4.54 19.56 28.67
C TRP A 660 -4.39 18.29 29.50
N PHE A 661 -3.16 17.88 29.80
CA PHE A 661 -2.92 16.66 30.57
C PHE A 661 -3.50 16.77 31.98
N ARG A 662 -3.36 17.90 32.69
CA ARG A 662 -4.00 18.10 34.00
C ARG A 662 -5.51 17.89 33.95
N THR A 663 -6.16 18.40 32.90
CA THR A 663 -7.61 18.25 32.70
C THR A 663 -8.00 16.78 32.58
N PHE A 664 -7.34 16.03 31.69
CA PHE A 664 -7.70 14.62 31.44
C PHE A 664 -7.22 13.68 32.55
N ILE A 665 -6.10 13.98 33.22
CA ILE A 665 -5.68 13.28 34.45
C ILE A 665 -6.73 13.47 35.54
N GLY A 666 -7.27 14.69 35.70
CA GLY A 666 -8.36 14.98 36.63
C GLY A 666 -9.62 14.18 36.32
N ILE A 667 -10.06 14.13 35.05
CA ILE A 667 -11.20 13.32 34.61
C ILE A 667 -10.99 11.84 34.93
N ALA A 668 -9.80 11.32 34.65
CA ALA A 668 -9.48 9.93 34.92
C ALA A 668 -9.42 9.63 36.43
N CYS A 669 -8.92 10.56 37.24
CA CYS A 669 -8.91 10.46 38.70
C CYS A 669 -10.33 10.44 39.28
N ASP A 670 -11.21 11.32 38.81
CA ASP A 670 -12.62 11.34 39.23
C ASP A 670 -13.32 10.02 38.86
N ALA A 671 -13.15 9.57 37.61
CA ALA A 671 -13.81 8.39 37.08
C ALA A 671 -13.28 7.08 37.69
N SER A 672 -11.97 6.99 37.97
CA SER A 672 -11.34 5.86 38.69
C SER A 672 -11.79 5.73 40.15
N GLN A 673 -12.43 6.77 40.68
CA GLN A 673 -13.05 6.81 42.00
C GLN A 673 -14.58 6.77 41.92
N SER A 674 -15.17 6.47 40.77
CA SER A 674 -16.62 6.24 40.66
C SER A 674 -17.07 5.04 41.50
N ASP A 675 -18.35 5.04 41.89
CA ASP A 675 -19.01 3.88 42.51
C ASP A 675 -19.42 2.82 41.47
N SER A 676 -19.42 3.18 40.18
CA SER A 676 -19.56 2.22 39.08
C SER A 676 -18.26 1.45 38.89
N GLU A 677 -18.30 0.14 39.15
CA GLU A 677 -17.14 -0.73 38.99
C GLU A 677 -16.59 -0.74 37.56
N THR A 678 -17.46 -0.74 36.54
CA THR A 678 -17.07 -0.70 35.13
C THR A 678 -16.29 0.56 34.77
N ILE A 679 -16.78 1.74 35.18
CA ILE A 679 -16.09 3.02 34.93
C ILE A 679 -14.77 3.05 35.70
N SER A 680 -14.82 2.73 36.99
CA SER A 680 -13.66 2.76 37.88
C SER A 680 -12.52 1.89 37.36
N LYS A 681 -12.81 0.62 37.03
CA LYS A 681 -11.83 -0.34 36.51
C LYS A 681 -11.24 0.09 35.17
N SER A 682 -12.08 0.60 34.26
CA SER A 682 -11.64 1.04 32.93
C SER A 682 -10.70 2.24 33.03
N CYS A 683 -11.04 3.27 33.82
CA CYS A 683 -10.22 4.46 33.98
C CYS A 683 -8.92 4.20 34.76
N ARG A 684 -8.94 3.30 35.77
CA ARG A 684 -7.72 2.83 36.45
C ARG A 684 -6.73 2.20 35.48
N ARG A 685 -7.20 1.39 34.53
CA ARG A 685 -6.39 0.77 33.49
C ARG A 685 -5.85 1.80 32.49
N VAL A 686 -6.68 2.74 32.04
CA VAL A 686 -6.28 3.82 31.12
C VAL A 686 -5.16 4.70 31.73
N LEU A 687 -5.28 5.07 33.00
CA LEU A 687 -4.22 5.81 33.70
C LEU A 687 -2.93 5.02 33.80
N ALA A 688 -3.01 3.73 34.15
CA ALA A 688 -1.84 2.87 34.24
C ALA A 688 -1.13 2.72 32.87
N ALA A 689 -1.90 2.54 31.80
CA ALA A 689 -1.37 2.41 30.44
C ALA A 689 -0.62 3.67 29.97
N ASN A 690 -1.12 4.86 30.33
CA ASN A 690 -0.53 6.14 29.93
C ASN A 690 0.50 6.69 30.94
N PHE A 691 0.60 6.11 32.14
CA PHE A 691 1.45 6.58 33.25
C PHE A 691 2.88 6.87 32.81
N ARG A 692 3.53 5.92 32.13
CA ARG A 692 4.93 6.03 31.72
C ARG A 692 5.15 7.19 30.74
N GLY A 693 4.22 7.42 29.83
CA GLY A 693 4.27 8.54 28.89
C GLY A 693 4.15 9.89 29.61
N LEU A 694 3.18 10.00 30.52
CA LEU A 694 2.94 11.20 31.31
C LEU A 694 4.09 11.51 32.28
N TRP A 695 4.70 10.48 32.88
CA TRP A 695 5.81 10.62 33.83
C TRP A 695 7.05 11.32 33.25
N ARG A 696 7.23 11.26 31.93
CA ARG A 696 8.33 11.91 31.21
C ARG A 696 8.25 13.44 31.26
N TYR A 697 7.11 14.01 31.65
CA TYR A 697 6.91 15.44 31.87
C TYR A 697 7.17 15.78 33.35
N PRO A 698 8.31 16.41 33.70
CA PRO A 698 8.62 16.72 35.09
C PRO A 698 7.54 17.55 35.79
N ASP A 699 6.93 18.48 35.05
CA ASP A 699 5.89 19.40 35.51
C ASP A 699 4.54 18.74 35.83
N LEU A 700 4.35 17.45 35.49
CA LEU A 700 3.15 16.68 35.82
C LEU A 700 3.39 15.67 36.96
N ARG A 701 4.63 15.49 37.41
CA ARG A 701 4.97 14.41 38.35
C ARG A 701 4.27 14.55 39.69
N ALA A 702 4.12 15.78 40.19
CA ALA A 702 3.42 16.03 41.45
C ALA A 702 1.96 15.60 41.35
N GLU A 703 1.26 16.01 40.29
CA GLU A 703 -0.13 15.65 40.02
C GLU A 703 -0.30 14.15 39.81
N ILE A 704 0.60 13.51 39.06
CA ILE A 704 0.57 12.05 38.86
C ILE A 704 0.77 11.31 40.19
N ILE A 705 1.69 11.75 41.05
CA ILE A 705 1.89 11.17 42.38
C ILE A 705 0.63 11.32 43.22
N ASP A 706 0.03 12.51 43.25
CA ASP A 706 -1.18 12.79 44.03
C ASP A 706 -2.36 11.93 43.56
N VAL A 707 -2.57 11.81 42.24
CA VAL A 707 -3.61 10.94 41.67
C VAL A 707 -3.33 9.47 41.97
N SER A 708 -2.09 9.02 41.81
CA SER A 708 -1.70 7.63 42.11
C SER A 708 -1.99 7.26 43.56
N ASN A 709 -1.68 8.18 44.48
CA ASN A 709 -1.96 8.04 45.90
C ASN A 709 -3.47 7.99 46.18
N ALA A 710 -4.24 8.93 45.62
CA ALA A 710 -5.69 8.98 45.82
C ALA A 710 -6.39 7.71 45.33
N ILE A 711 -5.98 7.18 44.17
CA ILE A 711 -6.51 5.93 43.62
C ILE A 711 -6.16 4.76 44.54
N ASN A 712 -4.90 4.63 44.95
CA ASN A 712 -4.43 3.55 45.81
C ASN A 712 -5.04 3.58 47.22
N ASP A 713 -5.24 4.77 47.79
CA ASP A 713 -5.82 4.96 49.12
C ASP A 713 -7.31 4.55 49.14
N LYS A 714 -8.03 4.64 48.01
CA LYS A 714 -9.42 4.16 47.89
C LYS A 714 -9.50 2.64 47.79
N LEU A 715 -8.67 2.05 46.93
CA LEU A 715 -8.55 0.60 46.70
C LEU A 715 -7.19 0.34 46.05
N PRO A 716 -6.45 -0.73 46.44
CA PRO A 716 -5.14 -1.04 45.88
C PRO A 716 -5.08 -0.89 44.35
N TRP A 717 -4.05 -0.22 43.85
CA TRP A 717 -3.91 0.09 42.43
C TRP A 717 -2.75 -0.69 41.81
N VAL A 718 -2.97 -2.00 41.68
CA VAL A 718 -1.99 -2.97 41.19
C VAL A 718 -1.52 -2.62 39.78
N GLU A 719 -2.42 -2.24 38.87
CA GLU A 719 -2.06 -1.84 37.50
C GLU A 719 -1.16 -0.60 37.48
N GLY A 720 -1.39 0.35 38.39
CA GLY A 720 -0.53 1.53 38.57
C GLY A 720 0.86 1.16 39.09
N TRP A 721 0.94 0.24 40.04
CA TRP A 721 2.21 -0.30 40.53
C TRP A 721 3.02 -0.97 39.40
N HIS A 722 2.38 -1.79 38.56
CA HIS A 722 3.02 -2.35 37.35
C HIS A 722 3.56 -1.25 36.42
N ALA A 723 2.78 -0.20 36.20
CA ALA A 723 3.16 0.91 35.34
C ALA A 723 4.39 1.68 35.88
N VAL A 724 4.44 1.91 37.21
CA VAL A 724 5.61 2.50 37.89
C VAL A 724 6.85 1.63 37.74
N ARG A 725 6.74 0.31 37.93
CA ARG A 725 7.87 -0.63 37.75
C ARG A 725 8.35 -0.69 36.30
N SER A 726 7.42 -0.66 35.34
CA SER A 726 7.76 -0.59 33.91
C SER A 726 8.52 0.71 33.59
N ALA A 727 8.08 1.86 34.12
CA ALA A 727 8.78 3.13 33.97
C ALA A 727 10.20 3.11 34.58
N LEU A 728 10.35 2.62 35.82
CA LEU A 728 11.66 2.44 36.47
C LEU A 728 12.62 1.58 35.62
N TYR A 729 12.12 0.46 35.10
CA TYR A 729 12.94 -0.46 34.31
C TYR A 729 13.38 0.15 32.97
N PHE A 730 12.44 0.62 32.16
CA PHE A 730 12.76 1.01 30.78
C PHE A 730 13.37 2.41 30.67
N ASP A 731 12.98 3.35 31.52
CA ASP A 731 13.42 4.76 31.39
C ASP A 731 14.66 5.07 32.26
N PHE A 732 14.93 4.30 33.30
CA PHE A 732 16.05 4.59 34.23
C PHE A 732 17.12 3.47 34.33
N ARG A 733 16.78 2.20 34.05
CA ARG A 733 17.76 1.08 34.09
C ARG A 733 18.54 0.88 32.77
N ARG A 734 17.95 1.23 31.61
CA ARG A 734 18.54 1.03 30.26
C ARG A 734 19.30 2.23 29.66
N VAL A 735 19.24 3.42 30.26
CA VAL A 735 19.88 4.62 29.73
C VAL A 735 21.35 4.68 30.17
N ALA A 736 22.25 4.93 29.22
CA ALA A 736 23.68 5.12 29.43
C ALA A 736 23.95 6.13 30.56
N GLU A 737 24.99 5.87 31.35
CA GLU A 737 25.29 6.52 32.65
C GLU A 737 25.41 8.06 32.62
N GLU A 738 25.48 8.71 31.45
CA GLU A 738 25.84 10.12 31.32
C GLU A 738 24.67 11.14 31.41
N LYS A 739 23.39 10.71 31.42
CA LYS A 739 22.23 11.64 31.55
C LYS A 739 21.01 11.04 32.29
N ARG A 740 21.19 10.48 33.49
CA ARG A 740 20.05 10.00 34.31
C ARG A 740 19.44 11.14 35.13
N ASP A 741 18.12 11.29 35.03
CA ASP A 741 17.32 12.14 35.91
C ASP A 741 17.13 11.42 37.26
N GLU A 742 18.10 11.57 38.16
CA GLU A 742 18.13 10.88 39.46
C GLU A 742 16.96 11.29 40.37
N ASP A 743 16.53 12.55 40.31
CA ASP A 743 15.39 13.06 41.09
C ASP A 743 14.08 12.40 40.65
N GLY A 744 13.86 12.27 39.33
CA GLY A 744 12.73 11.54 38.77
C GLY A 744 12.73 10.05 39.14
N ALA A 745 13.89 9.42 39.16
CA ALA A 745 14.03 8.02 39.57
C ALA A 745 13.72 7.82 41.06
N ALA A 746 14.18 8.74 41.93
CA ALA A 746 13.92 8.69 43.37
C ALA A 746 12.42 8.87 43.67
N LEU A 747 11.74 9.77 42.96
CA LEU A 747 10.28 9.95 43.08
C LEU A 747 9.51 8.70 42.65
N LEU A 748 9.89 8.05 41.54
CA LEU A 748 9.28 6.78 41.13
C LEU A 748 9.53 5.67 42.15
N ALA A 749 10.74 5.55 42.68
CA ALA A 749 11.07 4.52 43.67
C ALA A 749 10.22 4.70 44.95
N SER A 750 10.06 5.93 45.41
CA SER A 750 9.17 6.23 46.55
C SER A 750 7.70 5.93 46.24
N LEU A 751 7.25 6.19 45.01
CA LEU A 751 5.89 5.87 44.59
C LEU A 751 5.68 4.35 44.45
N GLU A 752 6.68 3.62 43.95
CA GLU A 752 6.67 2.15 43.83
C GLU A 752 6.49 1.50 45.19
N GLU A 753 7.25 1.94 46.21
CA GLU A 753 7.15 1.44 47.58
C GLU A 753 5.75 1.67 48.17
N LYS A 754 5.14 2.83 47.88
CA LYS A 754 3.81 3.18 48.38
C LYS A 754 2.68 2.43 47.67
N LEU A 755 2.82 2.16 46.37
CA LEU A 755 1.85 1.40 45.58
C LEU A 755 2.05 -0.12 45.69
N ALA A 756 3.17 -0.57 46.26
CA ALA A 756 3.49 -1.98 46.38
C ALA A 756 2.36 -2.74 47.12
N PRO A 757 1.95 -3.92 46.61
CA PRO A 757 0.98 -4.76 47.30
C PRO A 757 1.39 -5.03 48.76
N GLN A 758 0.57 -4.59 49.72
CA GLN A 758 0.85 -4.71 51.16
C GLN A 758 0.15 -5.92 51.81
N ASP A 759 -0.90 -6.42 51.17
CA ASP A 759 -1.70 -7.53 51.64
C ASP A 759 -1.66 -8.70 50.66
N LEU A 760 -1.98 -9.89 51.18
CA LEU A 760 -1.89 -11.14 50.43
C LEU A 760 -2.81 -11.15 49.19
N LEU A 761 -3.97 -10.50 49.22
CA LEU A 761 -4.88 -10.49 48.07
C LEU A 761 -4.29 -9.67 46.93
N SER A 762 -3.79 -8.47 47.24
CA SER A 762 -3.11 -7.61 46.28
C SER A 762 -1.84 -8.26 45.70
N GLU A 763 -1.08 -9.00 46.51
CA GLU A 763 0.10 -9.77 46.03
C GLU A 763 -0.30 -10.86 45.02
N ILE A 764 -1.43 -11.55 45.25
CA ILE A 764 -1.97 -12.57 44.36
C ILE A 764 -2.51 -11.92 43.08
N GLU A 765 -3.21 -10.79 43.18
CA GLU A 765 -3.68 -10.06 42.01
C GLU A 765 -2.52 -9.67 41.08
N ALA A 766 -1.47 -9.08 41.65
CA ALA A 766 -0.33 -8.54 40.92
C ALA A 766 0.56 -9.59 40.25
N LEU A 767 0.69 -10.80 40.82
CA LEU A 767 1.56 -11.82 40.25
C LEU A 767 0.78 -12.93 39.54
N VAL A 768 -0.43 -13.26 39.98
CA VAL A 768 -1.11 -14.49 39.58
C VAL A 768 -2.33 -14.21 38.69
N ILE A 769 -3.18 -13.25 39.05
CA ILE A 769 -4.47 -13.03 38.36
C ILE A 769 -4.31 -12.13 37.13
N ASP A 770 -3.60 -11.01 37.26
CA ASP A 770 -3.40 -10.03 36.17
C ASP A 770 -1.96 -9.50 36.18
N PRO A 771 -0.95 -10.34 35.84
CA PRO A 771 0.46 -9.98 35.96
C PRO A 771 0.95 -8.92 34.95
N GLY A 772 0.08 -8.48 34.03
CA GLY A 772 0.44 -7.57 32.94
C GLY A 772 1.42 -8.17 31.92
N ASN A 773 1.84 -7.34 30.95
CA ASN A 773 2.68 -7.77 29.83
C ASN A 773 4.19 -7.79 30.14
N ASP A 774 4.66 -7.00 31.12
CA ASP A 774 6.09 -6.80 31.43
C ASP A 774 6.54 -7.60 32.67
N MET A 775 6.31 -8.91 32.70
CA MET A 775 6.40 -9.73 33.91
C MET A 775 7.79 -9.76 34.57
N TRP A 776 8.87 -9.66 33.80
CA TRP A 776 10.23 -9.63 34.38
C TRP A 776 10.47 -8.37 35.22
N SER A 777 9.68 -7.32 35.04
CA SER A 777 9.73 -6.14 35.91
C SER A 777 9.32 -6.46 37.36
N LEU A 778 8.62 -7.57 37.59
CA LEU A 778 8.20 -8.04 38.93
C LEU A 778 9.30 -8.77 39.70
N ASP A 779 10.40 -9.09 39.04
CA ASP A 779 11.54 -9.78 39.63
C ASP A 779 12.57 -8.74 40.10
N GLU A 780 12.67 -8.58 41.43
CA GLU A 780 13.61 -7.66 42.08
C GLU A 780 15.07 -7.99 41.75
N ASP A 781 15.37 -9.28 41.53
CA ASP A 781 16.69 -9.80 41.20
C ASP A 781 16.91 -9.95 39.68
N PHE A 782 16.08 -9.33 38.84
CA PHE A 782 16.26 -9.39 37.40
C PHE A 782 17.56 -8.70 36.96
N ASP A 783 18.47 -9.47 36.39
CA ASP A 783 19.74 -9.00 35.82
C ASP A 783 19.67 -9.00 34.27
N PRO A 784 19.68 -7.83 33.61
CA PRO A 784 19.65 -7.74 32.15
C PRO A 784 20.91 -8.28 31.46
N GLU A 785 22.02 -8.46 32.17
CA GLU A 785 23.32 -8.92 31.65
C GLU A 785 23.50 -10.45 31.76
N GLU A 786 22.62 -11.16 32.48
CA GLU A 786 22.68 -12.61 32.66
C GLU A 786 22.31 -13.38 31.36
N PRO A 787 23.15 -14.33 30.89
CA PRO A 787 22.74 -15.29 29.86
C PRO A 787 21.56 -16.12 30.38
N SER A 788 20.44 -16.18 29.65
CA SER A 788 19.17 -16.81 30.07
C SER A 788 18.33 -16.05 31.13
N LYS A 789 18.56 -14.75 31.33
CA LYS A 789 17.80 -13.86 32.24
C LYS A 789 16.28 -14.09 32.34
N PHE A 790 15.60 -14.31 31.21
CA PHE A 790 14.15 -14.54 31.19
C PHE A 790 13.76 -15.88 31.80
N GLU A 791 14.57 -16.93 31.61
CA GLU A 791 14.33 -18.24 32.21
C GLU A 791 14.61 -18.20 33.73
N ALA A 792 15.70 -17.56 34.14
CA ALA A 792 16.04 -17.37 35.55
C ALA A 792 14.95 -16.59 36.30
N SER A 793 14.48 -15.49 35.71
CA SER A 793 13.37 -14.69 36.24
C SER A 793 12.07 -15.48 36.33
N ARG A 794 11.73 -16.23 35.27
CA ARG A 794 10.55 -17.10 35.26
C ARG A 794 10.59 -18.13 36.40
N LYS A 795 11.75 -18.71 36.71
CA LYS A 795 11.92 -19.66 37.83
C LYS A 795 11.66 -18.98 39.19
N ARG A 796 12.26 -17.81 39.43
CA ARG A 796 12.05 -17.05 40.70
C ARG A 796 10.59 -16.64 40.89
N LEU A 797 9.96 -16.07 39.86
CA LEU A 797 8.56 -15.65 39.92
C LEU A 797 7.60 -16.84 40.06
N SER A 798 7.91 -18.00 39.45
CA SER A 798 7.13 -19.23 39.66
C SER A 798 7.22 -19.70 41.12
N GLU A 799 8.40 -19.64 41.74
CA GLU A 799 8.55 -19.98 43.17
C GLU A 799 7.78 -18.99 44.06
N LYS A 800 7.83 -17.68 43.76
CA LYS A 800 7.05 -16.67 44.48
C LYS A 800 5.54 -16.95 44.37
N ALA A 801 5.04 -17.25 43.17
CA ALA A 801 3.64 -17.64 42.97
C ALA A 801 3.25 -18.89 43.77
N ARG A 802 4.14 -19.88 43.86
CA ARG A 802 3.93 -21.08 44.69
C ARG A 802 3.85 -20.76 46.18
N ILE A 803 4.73 -19.89 46.69
CA ILE A 803 4.67 -19.41 48.08
C ILE A 803 3.35 -18.66 48.35
N LEU A 804 2.88 -17.85 47.41
CA LEU A 804 1.59 -17.17 47.52
C LEU A 804 0.42 -18.15 47.58
N GLY A 805 0.44 -19.23 46.78
CA GLY A 805 -0.53 -20.31 46.86
C GLY A 805 -0.59 -20.92 48.27
N CYS A 806 0.59 -21.21 48.84
CA CYS A 806 0.69 -21.72 50.20
C CYS A 806 0.08 -20.76 51.25
N ARG A 807 0.41 -19.46 51.17
CA ARG A 807 -0.13 -18.43 52.08
C ARG A 807 -1.64 -18.26 51.92
N CYS A 808 -2.15 -18.30 50.68
CA CYS A 808 -3.58 -18.22 50.39
C CYS A 808 -4.34 -19.37 51.07
N ARG A 809 -3.83 -20.60 50.94
CA ARG A 809 -4.46 -21.77 51.57
C ARG A 809 -4.49 -21.70 53.10
N GLN A 810 -3.43 -21.18 53.70
CA GLN A 810 -3.27 -21.04 55.15
C GLN A 810 -4.09 -19.89 55.75
N SER A 811 -4.64 -19.01 54.91
CA SER A 811 -5.46 -17.89 55.34
C SER A 811 -6.92 -18.32 55.43
N ASP A 812 -7.56 -18.09 56.59
CA ASP A 812 -8.94 -18.52 56.86
C ASP A 812 -9.93 -17.92 55.84
N GLY A 813 -10.59 -18.78 55.06
CA GLY A 813 -11.68 -18.41 54.14
C GLY A 813 -11.27 -17.72 52.83
N MET A 814 -9.99 -17.40 52.65
CA MET A 814 -9.53 -16.59 51.52
C MET A 814 -9.70 -17.29 50.17
N LEU A 815 -9.38 -18.58 50.10
CA LEU A 815 -9.55 -19.35 48.87
C LEU A 815 -11.03 -19.44 48.49
N GLU A 816 -11.89 -19.69 49.47
CA GLU A 816 -13.34 -19.81 49.28
C GLU A 816 -13.95 -18.52 48.72
N GLU A 817 -13.47 -17.35 49.16
CA GLU A 817 -13.92 -16.05 48.66
C GLU A 817 -13.37 -15.72 47.26
N GLN A 818 -12.12 -16.10 46.96
CA GLN A 818 -11.39 -15.61 45.78
C GLN A 818 -11.30 -16.63 44.63
N ALA A 819 -11.74 -17.87 44.82
CA ALA A 819 -11.57 -18.95 43.84
C ALA A 819 -12.07 -18.60 42.44
N HIS A 820 -13.21 -17.92 42.32
CA HIS A 820 -13.80 -17.54 41.02
C HIS A 820 -12.87 -16.65 40.19
N ARG A 821 -12.04 -15.80 40.81
CA ARG A 821 -11.16 -14.85 40.11
C ARG A 821 -9.96 -15.52 39.44
N LEU A 822 -9.59 -16.73 39.89
CA LEU A 822 -8.46 -17.50 39.36
C LEU A 822 -8.75 -18.09 37.96
N PHE A 823 -9.98 -17.96 37.48
CA PHE A 823 -10.46 -18.51 36.22
C PHE A 823 -10.69 -17.44 35.13
N ASN A 824 -10.29 -16.18 35.36
CA ASN A 824 -10.37 -15.13 34.34
C ASN A 824 -9.62 -15.55 33.06
N PRO A 825 -10.20 -15.36 31.86
CA PRO A 825 -9.66 -15.90 30.60
C PRO A 825 -8.36 -15.22 30.11
N GLY A 826 -7.87 -14.21 30.82
CA GLY A 826 -6.62 -13.52 30.51
C GLY A 826 -5.40 -14.43 30.58
N TRP A 827 -4.33 -14.00 29.90
CA TRP A 827 -3.05 -14.69 29.96
C TRP A 827 -2.41 -14.53 31.34
N ALA A 828 -2.33 -15.62 32.10
CA ALA A 828 -1.89 -15.64 33.49
C ALA A 828 -1.00 -16.89 33.75
N PRO A 829 0.29 -16.85 33.35
CA PRO A 829 1.16 -18.03 33.35
C PRO A 829 1.55 -18.53 34.75
N TYR A 830 1.35 -17.72 35.79
CA TYR A 830 1.70 -18.07 37.18
C TYR A 830 0.53 -18.71 37.97
N LEU A 831 -0.64 -18.90 37.35
CA LEU A 831 -1.74 -19.67 37.95
C LEU A 831 -1.35 -21.13 38.23
N LEU A 832 -0.55 -21.74 37.35
CA LEU A 832 -0.08 -23.11 37.53
C LEU A 832 0.79 -23.28 38.78
N PRO A 833 1.93 -22.58 38.96
CA PRO A 833 2.70 -22.71 40.18
C PRO A 833 1.94 -22.25 41.43
N PHE A 834 1.00 -21.30 41.32
CA PHE A 834 0.12 -20.94 42.42
C PHE A 834 -0.80 -22.10 42.88
N GLY A 835 -1.39 -22.82 41.93
CA GLY A 835 -2.18 -24.02 42.20
C GLY A 835 -1.40 -25.12 42.92
N GLU A 836 -0.13 -25.33 42.54
CA GLU A 836 0.77 -26.25 43.23
C GLU A 836 0.96 -25.85 44.70
N GLY A 837 1.16 -24.56 44.95
CA GLY A 837 1.30 -24.00 46.30
C GLY A 837 0.08 -24.19 47.18
N LEU A 838 -1.13 -23.99 46.64
CA LEU A 838 -2.39 -24.20 47.37
C LEU A 838 -2.48 -25.62 47.93
N ILE A 839 -2.13 -26.62 47.13
CA ILE A 839 -2.18 -28.03 47.53
C ILE A 839 -1.07 -28.37 48.51
N ARG A 840 0.16 -27.93 48.25
CA ARG A 840 1.33 -28.23 49.10
C ARG A 840 1.13 -27.88 50.57
N CYS A 841 0.41 -26.79 50.83
CA CYS A 841 0.13 -26.30 52.17
C CYS A 841 -1.29 -26.60 52.66
N SER A 842 -2.03 -27.46 51.96
CA SER A 842 -3.35 -27.89 52.37
C SER A 842 -3.29 -29.07 53.33
N SER A 843 -4.10 -29.04 54.40
CA SER A 843 -4.33 -30.20 55.25
C SER A 843 -5.32 -31.21 54.65
N ASP A 844 -6.11 -30.77 53.67
CA ASP A 844 -7.10 -31.57 52.96
C ASP A 844 -7.13 -31.16 51.47
N CYS A 845 -6.35 -31.89 50.67
CA CYS A 845 -6.22 -31.67 49.23
C CYS A 845 -7.57 -31.83 48.51
N ARG A 846 -8.42 -32.75 48.97
CA ARG A 846 -9.74 -33.01 48.39
C ARG A 846 -10.66 -31.81 48.57
N SER A 847 -10.77 -31.30 49.80
CA SER A 847 -11.56 -30.10 50.09
C SER A 847 -11.07 -28.89 49.29
N THR A 848 -9.76 -28.75 49.10
CA THR A 848 -9.16 -27.61 48.36
C THR A 848 -9.51 -27.66 46.87
N TRP A 849 -9.46 -28.85 46.28
CA TRP A 849 -9.92 -29.08 44.91
C TRP A 849 -11.40 -28.75 44.75
N GLU A 850 -12.25 -29.22 45.66
CA GLU A 850 -13.69 -28.93 45.65
C GLU A 850 -13.99 -27.43 45.72
N THR A 851 -13.24 -26.66 46.51
CA THR A 851 -13.35 -25.19 46.56
C THR A 851 -13.01 -24.55 45.22
N LEU A 852 -11.92 -24.96 44.56
CA LEU A 852 -11.53 -24.44 43.25
C LEU A 852 -12.59 -24.73 42.18
N VAL A 853 -13.09 -25.97 42.12
CA VAL A 853 -14.14 -26.36 41.17
C VAL A 853 -15.46 -25.64 41.48
N GLY A 854 -15.80 -25.43 42.75
CA GLY A 854 -16.94 -24.61 43.17
C GLY A 854 -16.81 -23.16 42.69
N GLY A 855 -15.62 -22.57 42.80
CA GLY A 855 -15.31 -21.24 42.29
C GLY A 855 -15.50 -21.14 40.78
N LEU A 856 -15.01 -22.10 40.00
CA LEU A 856 -15.23 -22.16 38.56
C LEU A 856 -16.73 -22.25 38.22
N LYS A 857 -17.47 -23.14 38.88
CA LYS A 857 -18.91 -23.34 38.65
C LYS A 857 -19.74 -22.08 38.94
N SER A 858 -19.26 -21.19 39.81
CA SER A 858 -19.95 -19.94 40.13
C SER A 858 -19.93 -18.90 39.01
N LEU A 859 -19.03 -19.01 38.03
CA LEU A 859 -18.89 -18.04 36.93
C LEU A 859 -19.91 -18.21 35.80
N ASP A 860 -20.58 -19.37 35.71
CA ASP A 860 -21.53 -19.71 34.64
C ASP A 860 -21.02 -19.43 33.21
N THR A 861 -19.72 -19.64 32.98
CA THR A 861 -19.07 -19.44 31.67
C THR A 861 -18.31 -20.70 31.22
N LYS A 862 -18.30 -20.94 29.90
CA LYS A 862 -17.48 -21.98 29.26
C LYS A 862 -16.10 -21.48 28.83
N HIS A 863 -15.82 -20.19 29.00
CA HIS A 863 -14.55 -19.58 28.63
C HIS A 863 -13.79 -19.10 29.87
N PHE A 864 -12.77 -19.85 30.26
CA PHE A 864 -12.02 -19.62 31.51
C PHE A 864 -10.58 -20.13 31.40
N ASN A 865 -9.71 -19.61 32.26
CA ASN A 865 -8.33 -20.09 32.41
C ASN A 865 -8.28 -21.23 33.43
N TYR A 866 -7.72 -22.38 33.04
CA TYR A 866 -7.68 -23.60 33.87
C TYR A 866 -6.31 -23.84 34.55
N GLY A 867 -5.37 -22.91 34.45
CA GLY A 867 -3.99 -23.08 34.92
C GLY A 867 -3.87 -23.48 36.40
N VAL A 868 -4.73 -22.92 37.27
CA VAL A 868 -4.73 -23.23 38.71
C VAL A 868 -5.12 -24.69 39.00
N LEU A 869 -6.06 -25.27 38.23
CA LEU A 869 -6.48 -26.66 38.38
C LEU A 869 -5.36 -27.62 37.94
N CYS A 870 -4.67 -27.30 36.83
CA CYS A 870 -3.50 -28.06 36.40
C CYS A 870 -2.40 -28.06 37.46
N GLY A 871 -2.13 -26.90 38.06
CA GLY A 871 -1.17 -26.76 39.16
C GLY A 871 -1.55 -27.59 40.38
N ALA A 872 -2.81 -27.54 40.79
CA ALA A 872 -3.31 -28.32 41.90
C ALA A 872 -3.11 -29.83 41.67
N LEU A 873 -3.54 -30.35 40.51
CA LEU A 873 -3.37 -31.78 40.20
C LEU A 873 -1.91 -32.21 40.08
N ASN A 874 -1.02 -31.37 39.52
CA ASN A 874 0.42 -31.64 39.49
C ASN A 874 1.02 -31.88 40.89
N GLU A 875 0.59 -31.11 41.89
CA GLU A 875 1.11 -31.28 43.25
C GLU A 875 0.44 -32.46 43.97
N ILE A 876 -0.87 -32.69 43.78
CA ILE A 876 -1.56 -33.86 44.36
C ILE A 876 -0.93 -35.15 43.84
N SER A 877 -0.60 -35.24 42.55
CA SER A 877 -0.03 -36.46 41.96
C SER A 877 1.34 -36.83 42.53
N SER A 878 2.08 -35.85 43.05
CA SER A 878 3.36 -36.10 43.71
C SER A 878 3.24 -36.68 45.12
N THR A 879 2.04 -36.60 45.73
CA THR A 879 1.80 -36.95 47.14
C THR A 879 0.72 -38.02 47.36
N ASP A 880 -0.34 -38.05 46.54
CA ASP A 880 -1.47 -38.98 46.63
C ASP A 880 -1.99 -39.37 45.23
N GLU A 881 -1.45 -40.47 44.71
CA GLU A 881 -1.83 -41.03 43.41
C GLU A 881 -3.29 -41.52 43.39
N ALA A 882 -3.80 -42.05 44.50
CA ALA A 882 -5.17 -42.57 44.60
C ALA A 882 -6.20 -41.43 44.56
N LEU A 883 -5.94 -40.34 45.28
CA LEU A 883 -6.76 -39.13 45.20
C LEU A 883 -6.70 -38.52 43.80
N THR A 884 -5.53 -38.45 43.18
CA THR A 884 -5.38 -37.94 41.81
C THR A 884 -6.25 -38.71 40.81
N ALA A 885 -6.19 -40.04 40.83
CA ALA A 885 -7.02 -40.88 39.97
C ALA A 885 -8.52 -40.65 40.20
N MET A 886 -8.95 -40.54 41.47
CA MET A 886 -10.33 -40.24 41.83
C MET A 886 -10.80 -38.88 41.30
N LEU A 887 -9.98 -37.83 41.48
CA LEU A 887 -10.32 -36.47 41.02
C LEU A 887 -10.38 -36.37 39.50
N LEU A 888 -9.50 -37.09 38.79
CA LEU A 888 -9.55 -37.18 37.33
C LEU A 888 -10.82 -37.92 36.84
N ASP A 889 -11.24 -39.00 37.51
CA ASP A 889 -12.49 -39.70 37.19
C ASP A 889 -13.73 -38.81 37.41
N GLU A 890 -13.72 -37.99 38.46
CA GLU A 890 -14.77 -36.99 38.72
C GLU A 890 -14.76 -35.86 37.68
N ALA A 891 -13.59 -35.33 37.34
CA ALA A 891 -13.44 -34.30 36.31
C ALA A 891 -13.90 -34.79 34.93
N ALA A 892 -13.63 -36.06 34.58
CA ALA A 892 -14.12 -36.68 33.36
C ALA A 892 -15.66 -36.79 33.34
N SER A 893 -16.30 -36.85 34.51
CA SER A 893 -17.75 -36.92 34.66
C SER A 893 -18.43 -35.55 34.71
N ASP A 894 -17.69 -34.47 34.96
CA ASP A 894 -18.21 -33.10 35.09
C ASP A 894 -18.32 -32.36 33.74
N GLU A 895 -19.39 -31.62 33.49
CA GLU A 895 -19.62 -30.96 32.19
C GLU A 895 -18.64 -29.81 31.88
N LEU A 896 -18.11 -29.10 32.88
CA LEU A 896 -17.16 -28.00 32.68
C LEU A 896 -15.72 -28.50 32.58
N LEU A 897 -15.36 -29.55 33.34
CA LEU A 897 -14.00 -30.06 33.39
C LEU A 897 -13.71 -31.13 32.32
N ARG A 898 -14.71 -31.89 31.88
CA ARG A 898 -14.57 -32.95 30.86
C ARG A 898 -13.89 -32.45 29.58
N PRO A 899 -14.21 -31.26 29.02
CA PRO A 899 -13.54 -30.75 27.82
C PRO A 899 -12.04 -30.47 27.99
N ILE A 900 -11.58 -30.16 29.21
CA ILE A 900 -10.18 -29.82 29.50
C ILE A 900 -9.40 -30.97 30.16
N ILE A 901 -9.99 -32.17 30.26
CA ILE A 901 -9.44 -33.31 30.99
C ILE A 901 -8.01 -33.67 30.59
N VAL A 902 -7.65 -33.50 29.31
CA VAL A 902 -6.29 -33.76 28.81
C VAL A 902 -5.29 -32.83 29.49
N MET A 903 -5.60 -31.54 29.58
CA MET A 903 -4.74 -30.53 30.21
C MET A 903 -4.63 -30.69 31.73
N LEU A 904 -5.61 -31.33 32.37
CA LEU A 904 -5.61 -31.60 33.81
C LEU A 904 -4.66 -32.73 34.22
N HIS A 905 -4.20 -33.58 33.29
CA HIS A 905 -3.31 -34.68 33.63
C HIS A 905 -1.92 -34.17 34.06
N PRO A 906 -1.37 -34.67 35.19
CA PRO A 906 -0.07 -34.24 35.68
C PRO A 906 1.09 -34.49 34.72
N LYS A 907 2.08 -33.59 34.74
CA LYS A 907 3.28 -33.72 33.90
C LYS A 907 4.16 -34.92 34.31
N GLY A 908 4.49 -35.78 33.34
CA GLY A 908 5.48 -36.85 33.50
C GLY A 908 4.93 -38.21 33.96
N SER A 909 3.61 -38.36 34.11
CA SER A 909 2.95 -39.63 34.41
C SER A 909 1.63 -39.75 33.63
N PHE A 910 1.65 -40.38 32.46
CA PHE A 910 0.44 -40.66 31.67
C PHE A 910 0.31 -42.16 31.43
N SER A 911 -0.63 -42.79 32.12
CA SER A 911 -0.86 -44.24 32.10
C SER A 911 -1.88 -44.66 31.04
N ASP A 912 -1.97 -45.97 30.81
CA ASP A 912 -3.00 -46.58 29.97
C ASP A 912 -4.43 -46.27 30.46
N GLN A 913 -4.59 -46.18 31.78
CA GLN A 913 -5.87 -45.84 32.40
C GLN A 913 -6.23 -44.37 32.14
N ASP A 914 -5.24 -43.48 32.12
CA ASP A 914 -5.43 -42.05 31.81
C ASP A 914 -5.83 -41.85 30.35
N PHE A 915 -5.22 -42.61 29.43
CA PHE A 915 -5.65 -42.64 28.03
C PHE A 915 -7.10 -43.10 27.88
N GLU A 916 -7.50 -44.20 28.52
CA GLU A 916 -8.89 -44.68 28.45
C GLU A 916 -9.87 -43.72 29.13
N ARG A 917 -9.47 -43.01 30.19
CA ARG A 917 -10.25 -41.94 30.81
C ARG A 917 -10.48 -40.78 29.84
N CYS A 918 -9.41 -40.26 29.22
CA CYS A 918 -9.52 -39.20 28.22
C CYS A 918 -10.38 -39.65 27.03
N LEU A 919 -10.24 -40.89 26.58
CA LEU A 919 -11.05 -41.41 25.49
C LEU A 919 -12.54 -41.53 25.87
N ALA A 920 -12.84 -41.95 27.10
CA ALA A 920 -14.21 -41.97 27.62
C ALA A 920 -14.79 -40.55 27.76
N ALA A 921 -13.99 -39.59 28.24
CA ALA A 921 -14.38 -38.18 28.32
C ALA A 921 -14.65 -37.58 26.93
N LEU A 922 -13.81 -37.88 25.93
CA LEU A 922 -14.02 -37.48 24.55
C LEU A 922 -15.35 -38.02 24.00
N ARG A 923 -15.70 -39.28 24.32
CA ARG A 923 -17.00 -39.84 23.93
C ARG A 923 -18.18 -39.09 24.53
N GLY A 924 -18.03 -38.50 25.72
CA GLY A 924 -19.07 -37.76 26.43
C GLY A 924 -19.08 -36.24 26.22
N THR A 925 -18.14 -35.66 25.47
CA THR A 925 -18.13 -34.22 25.13
C THR A 925 -18.56 -34.00 23.68
N ASP A 926 -19.11 -32.82 23.40
CA ASP A 926 -19.44 -32.38 22.03
C ASP A 926 -18.26 -31.62 21.39
N ASN A 927 -17.38 -31.02 22.20
CA ASN A 927 -16.21 -30.28 21.73
C ASN A 927 -14.93 -31.13 21.86
N PRO A 928 -14.28 -31.51 20.74
CA PRO A 928 -13.05 -32.30 20.74
C PRO A 928 -11.76 -31.48 20.92
N ARG A 929 -11.83 -30.15 20.96
CA ARG A 929 -10.67 -29.26 21.09
C ARG A 929 -9.94 -29.47 22.42
N GLY A 930 -8.61 -29.47 22.39
CA GLY A 930 -7.72 -29.83 23.49
C GLY A 930 -7.34 -31.31 23.54
N PHE A 931 -8.11 -32.22 22.91
CA PHE A 931 -7.76 -33.64 22.86
C PHE A 931 -6.69 -33.96 21.82
N GLU A 932 -6.50 -33.07 20.85
CA GLU A 932 -5.44 -33.16 19.86
C GLU A 932 -4.03 -33.14 20.47
N ASP A 933 -3.86 -32.59 21.68
CA ASP A 933 -2.58 -32.57 22.41
C ASP A 933 -2.03 -33.98 22.69
N LEU A 934 -2.91 -34.96 22.86
CA LEU A 934 -2.55 -36.38 23.03
C LEU A 934 -1.87 -36.97 21.78
N LEU A 935 -2.01 -36.33 20.61
CA LEU A 935 -1.41 -36.82 19.36
C LEU A 935 0.04 -36.41 19.20
N TRP A 936 0.48 -35.31 19.83
CA TRP A 936 1.76 -34.68 19.50
C TRP A 936 2.65 -34.29 20.68
N ARG A 937 2.14 -34.06 21.89
CA ARG A 937 3.02 -33.72 23.02
C ARG A 937 3.79 -34.94 23.51
N GLU A 938 5.11 -34.80 23.65
CA GLU A 938 6.01 -35.89 24.11
C GLU A 938 5.58 -36.49 25.46
N GLU A 939 4.98 -35.67 26.32
CA GLU A 939 4.43 -36.05 27.63
C GLU A 939 3.35 -37.16 27.54
N TYR A 940 2.74 -37.36 26.36
CA TYR A 940 1.70 -38.36 26.09
C TYR A 940 2.12 -39.39 25.02
N GLN A 941 3.36 -39.35 24.52
CA GLN A 941 3.80 -40.14 23.33
C GLN A 941 4.19 -41.60 23.60
N ASP A 942 4.22 -42.09 24.84
CA ASP A 942 4.47 -43.51 25.13
C ASP A 942 3.38 -44.44 24.56
N SER A 943 2.26 -43.86 24.12
CA SER A 943 1.19 -44.52 23.41
C SER A 943 1.47 -44.65 21.90
N GLY A 944 1.96 -45.82 21.47
CA GLY A 944 2.24 -46.16 20.07
C GLY A 944 1.07 -45.94 19.08
N SER A 945 1.33 -46.14 17.78
CA SER A 945 0.43 -45.81 16.65
C SER A 945 -1.02 -46.30 16.78
N ALA A 946 -1.26 -47.43 17.46
CA ALA A 946 -2.60 -47.98 17.68
C ALA A 946 -3.51 -47.07 18.54
N ARG A 947 -2.96 -46.35 19.52
CA ARG A 947 -3.74 -45.43 20.38
C ARG A 947 -4.06 -44.13 19.69
N ALA A 948 -3.11 -43.59 18.92
CA ALA A 948 -3.36 -42.44 18.07
C ALA A 948 -4.49 -42.72 17.06
N GLU A 949 -4.52 -43.94 16.49
CA GLU A 949 -5.64 -44.37 15.65
C GLU A 949 -6.97 -44.46 16.42
N GLN A 950 -6.98 -45.08 17.60
CA GLN A 950 -8.18 -45.17 18.45
C GLN A 950 -8.73 -43.79 18.82
N LEU A 951 -7.86 -42.85 19.18
CA LEU A 951 -8.23 -41.47 19.49
C LEU A 951 -8.80 -40.76 18.25
N ALA A 952 -8.09 -40.82 17.12
CA ALA A 952 -8.53 -40.20 15.87
C ALA A 952 -9.92 -40.70 15.43
N ARG A 953 -10.19 -42.00 15.56
CA ARG A 953 -11.50 -42.60 15.23
C ARG A 953 -12.63 -42.05 16.11
N VAL A 954 -12.37 -41.70 17.37
CA VAL A 954 -13.38 -41.10 18.23
C VAL A 954 -13.52 -39.60 17.95
N MET A 955 -12.42 -38.87 17.72
CA MET A 955 -12.43 -37.44 17.42
C MET A 955 -13.31 -37.11 16.21
N VAL A 956 -13.16 -37.85 15.10
CA VAL A 956 -13.93 -37.60 13.86
C VAL A 956 -15.43 -37.90 13.98
N THR A 957 -15.89 -38.49 15.09
CA THR A 957 -17.34 -38.65 15.36
C THR A 957 -17.98 -37.40 15.97
N LYS A 958 -17.18 -36.38 16.29
CA LYS A 958 -17.59 -35.15 16.98
C LYS A 958 -17.65 -33.97 16.02
N GLU A 959 -18.51 -33.00 16.33
CA GLU A 959 -18.59 -31.75 15.59
C GLU A 959 -17.26 -30.97 15.73
N GLY A 960 -16.67 -30.55 14.60
CA GLY A 960 -15.34 -29.92 14.57
C GLY A 960 -14.17 -30.87 14.84
N GLY A 961 -14.41 -32.18 14.94
CA GLY A 961 -13.41 -33.20 15.25
C GLY A 961 -12.36 -33.41 14.17
N GLU A 962 -12.72 -33.18 12.89
CA GLU A 962 -11.76 -33.24 11.79
C GLU A 962 -10.69 -32.15 11.94
N ARG A 963 -11.12 -30.92 12.24
CA ARG A 963 -10.21 -29.77 12.40
C ARG A 963 -9.25 -29.98 13.56
N ALA A 964 -9.74 -30.47 14.70
CA ALA A 964 -8.90 -30.81 15.85
C ALA A 964 -7.90 -31.92 15.52
N LEU A 965 -8.34 -32.98 14.81
CA LEU A 965 -7.45 -34.06 14.38
C LEU A 965 -6.35 -33.55 13.44
N LEU A 966 -6.71 -32.75 12.43
CA LEU A 966 -5.74 -32.18 11.48
C LEU A 966 -4.73 -31.28 12.19
N GLU A 967 -5.15 -30.48 13.18
CA GLU A 967 -4.25 -29.67 14.01
C GLU A 967 -3.24 -30.56 14.75
N GLY A 968 -3.73 -31.56 15.50
CA GLY A 968 -2.86 -32.44 16.28
C GLY A 968 -1.87 -33.24 15.43
N LEU A 969 -2.32 -33.73 14.27
CA LEU A 969 -1.43 -34.42 13.33
C LEU A 969 -0.41 -33.47 12.71
N SER A 970 -0.79 -32.25 12.36
CA SER A 970 0.14 -31.26 11.80
C SER A 970 1.23 -30.89 12.80
N MET A 971 0.87 -30.73 14.07
CA MET A 971 1.80 -30.49 15.19
C MET A 971 2.71 -31.69 15.45
N ARG A 972 2.19 -32.92 15.35
CA ARG A 972 3.00 -34.16 15.49
C ARG A 972 4.08 -34.26 14.41
N LEU A 973 3.80 -33.73 13.23
CA LEU A 973 4.70 -33.70 12.08
C LEU A 973 5.64 -32.48 12.08
N HIS A 974 5.44 -31.52 12.99
CA HIS A 974 6.28 -30.31 13.11
C HIS A 974 7.73 -30.69 13.47
N ASP A 975 8.70 -30.10 12.77
CA ASP A 975 10.15 -30.36 12.88
C ASP A 975 10.61 -31.82 12.69
N LYS A 976 9.74 -32.71 12.20
CA LYS A 976 10.11 -34.08 11.84
C LYS A 976 10.57 -34.14 10.39
N LYS A 977 11.51 -35.05 10.10
CA LYS A 977 11.97 -35.28 8.72
C LYS A 977 10.87 -35.99 7.94
N ASP A 978 10.58 -35.50 6.75
CA ASP A 978 9.55 -36.08 5.86
C ASP A 978 9.80 -37.54 5.41
N THR A 979 10.91 -38.16 5.83
CA THR A 979 11.27 -39.55 5.50
C THR A 979 10.87 -40.56 6.57
N GLU A 980 10.45 -40.12 7.77
CA GLU A 980 10.10 -41.01 8.89
C GLU A 980 8.62 -41.41 8.83
N GLU A 981 8.30 -42.70 8.74
CA GLU A 981 6.89 -43.16 8.75
C GLU A 981 6.30 -43.05 10.17
N LEU A 982 5.68 -41.91 10.47
CA LEU A 982 5.13 -41.59 11.80
C LEU A 982 3.65 -41.96 11.98
N LEU A 983 2.90 -42.04 10.88
CA LEU A 983 1.47 -42.35 10.86
C LEU A 983 1.29 -43.74 10.25
N GLY A 984 0.89 -44.74 11.03
CA GLY A 984 0.59 -46.09 10.50
C GLY A 984 -0.63 -46.09 9.58
N THR A 985 -0.85 -47.18 8.83
CA THR A 985 -1.89 -47.29 7.80
C THR A 985 -3.30 -46.90 8.27
N GLY A 986 -3.72 -47.36 9.45
CA GLY A 986 -5.05 -47.06 9.98
C GLY A 986 -5.25 -45.58 10.34
N LEU A 987 -4.22 -44.93 10.90
CA LEU A 987 -4.26 -43.50 11.22
C LEU A 987 -4.22 -42.62 9.96
N ARG A 988 -3.45 -43.02 8.92
CA ARG A 988 -3.48 -42.35 7.61
C ARG A 988 -4.88 -42.39 7.00
N SER A 989 -5.55 -43.55 7.05
CA SER A 989 -6.91 -43.72 6.53
C SER A 989 -7.90 -42.77 7.23
N VAL A 990 -7.82 -42.62 8.56
CA VAL A 990 -8.68 -41.68 9.31
C VAL A 990 -8.34 -40.22 8.97
N ALA A 991 -7.05 -39.88 8.86
CA ALA A 991 -6.59 -38.54 8.52
C ALA A 991 -7.05 -38.10 7.12
N LEU A 992 -7.01 -38.98 6.13
CA LEU A 992 -7.49 -38.70 4.77
C LEU A 992 -9.00 -38.44 4.73
N ARG A 993 -9.80 -39.21 5.48
CA ARG A 993 -11.26 -38.96 5.57
C ARG A 993 -11.58 -37.65 6.31
N ALA A 994 -10.80 -37.30 7.33
CA ALA A 994 -10.93 -36.02 8.01
C ALA A 994 -10.58 -34.85 7.07
N ALA A 995 -9.51 -34.97 6.28
CA ALA A 995 -9.17 -34.00 5.24
C ALA A 995 -10.28 -33.88 4.20
N ALA A 996 -10.84 -35.00 3.73
CA ALA A 996 -11.95 -35.04 2.78
C ALA A 996 -13.16 -34.23 3.28
N LYS A 997 -13.59 -34.47 4.53
CA LYS A 997 -14.71 -33.72 5.11
C LYS A 997 -14.38 -32.24 5.34
N HIS A 998 -13.16 -31.91 5.76
CA HIS A 998 -12.76 -30.51 5.93
C HIS A 998 -12.79 -29.71 4.62
N LEU A 999 -12.49 -30.35 3.48
CA LEU A 999 -12.61 -29.74 2.14
C LEU A 999 -14.05 -29.38 1.74
N LEU A 1000 -15.07 -29.94 2.41
CA LEU A 1000 -16.48 -29.59 2.19
C LEU A 1000 -16.94 -28.41 3.05
N GLU A 1001 -16.21 -28.05 4.11
CA GLU A 1001 -16.58 -26.98 5.04
C GLU A 1001 -16.13 -25.58 4.56
N HIS A 1002 -16.80 -24.53 5.04
CA HIS A 1002 -16.32 -23.15 4.83
C HIS A 1002 -15.24 -22.81 5.86
N ASP A 1003 -14.00 -22.59 5.40
CA ASP A 1003 -12.95 -22.08 6.29
C ASP A 1003 -13.09 -20.56 6.45
N ASN A 1004 -13.63 -20.15 7.60
CA ASN A 1004 -13.76 -18.74 7.99
C ASN A 1004 -12.51 -18.22 8.75
N ASP A 1005 -11.39 -18.96 8.77
CA ASP A 1005 -10.16 -18.53 9.43
C ASP A 1005 -9.41 -17.47 8.58
N PRO A 1006 -9.35 -16.19 9.01
CA PRO A 1006 -8.73 -15.12 8.22
C PRO A 1006 -7.20 -15.27 8.04
N GLY A 1007 -6.58 -16.22 8.76
CA GLY A 1007 -5.12 -16.41 8.78
C GLY A 1007 -4.56 -17.47 7.83
N GLY A 1008 -5.37 -18.20 7.07
CA GLY A 1008 -4.90 -19.26 6.16
C GLY A 1008 -4.33 -20.51 6.86
N ASN A 1009 -4.56 -20.67 8.18
CA ASN A 1009 -4.03 -21.79 8.96
C ASN A 1009 -4.64 -23.16 8.56
N GLY A 1010 -5.86 -23.19 8.01
CA GLY A 1010 -6.51 -24.43 7.55
C GLY A 1010 -5.76 -25.13 6.42
N ASP A 1011 -5.39 -24.38 5.38
CA ASP A 1011 -4.65 -24.89 4.23
C ASP A 1011 -3.25 -25.39 4.61
N TYR A 1012 -2.56 -24.68 5.50
CA TYR A 1012 -1.25 -25.13 6.04
C TYR A 1012 -1.35 -26.49 6.73
N ARG A 1013 -2.35 -26.68 7.60
CA ARG A 1013 -2.56 -27.94 8.34
C ARG A 1013 -2.87 -29.09 7.38
N LEU A 1014 -3.77 -28.87 6.43
CA LEU A 1014 -4.11 -29.85 5.39
C LEU A 1014 -2.88 -30.25 4.57
N THR A 1015 -2.12 -29.27 4.10
CA THR A 1015 -0.89 -29.47 3.32
C THR A 1015 0.11 -30.36 4.05
N LYS A 1016 0.37 -30.08 5.34
CA LYS A 1016 1.28 -30.88 6.17
C LYS A 1016 0.81 -32.33 6.32
N VAL A 1017 -0.47 -32.54 6.64
CA VAL A 1017 -1.01 -33.89 6.86
C VAL A 1017 -1.11 -34.68 5.56
N LEU A 1018 -1.64 -34.09 4.48
CA LEU A 1018 -1.75 -34.73 3.17
C LEU A 1018 -0.36 -35.05 2.60
N GLY A 1019 0.59 -34.12 2.72
CA GLY A 1019 1.95 -34.29 2.23
C GLY A 1019 2.73 -35.38 2.94
N HIS A 1020 2.31 -35.78 4.15
CA HIS A 1020 2.84 -36.96 4.84
C HIS A 1020 2.08 -38.24 4.46
N CYS A 1021 0.75 -38.23 4.54
CA CYS A 1021 -0.08 -39.41 4.29
C CYS A 1021 0.11 -39.97 2.88
N LEU A 1022 0.08 -39.11 1.85
CA LEU A 1022 0.09 -39.52 0.45
C LEU A 1022 1.47 -40.00 -0.06
N ARG A 1023 2.54 -39.89 0.74
CA ARG A 1023 3.86 -40.47 0.43
C ARG A 1023 3.90 -42.00 0.61
N TYR A 1024 2.95 -42.56 1.34
CA TYR A 1024 2.90 -43.97 1.71
C TYR A 1024 1.62 -44.62 1.19
N ASP A 1025 1.59 -45.96 1.14
CA ASP A 1025 0.41 -46.71 0.72
C ASP A 1025 -0.81 -46.34 1.60
N CYS A 1026 -1.89 -45.95 0.93
CA CYS A 1026 -3.16 -45.56 1.53
C CYS A 1026 -4.29 -46.42 0.97
N GLU A 1027 -5.42 -46.48 1.68
CA GLU A 1027 -6.60 -47.22 1.21
C GLU A 1027 -7.24 -46.51 0.02
N ASP A 1028 -7.47 -47.23 -1.08
CA ASP A 1028 -8.13 -46.70 -2.30
C ASP A 1028 -9.48 -46.03 -1.99
N ALA A 1029 -10.22 -46.57 -1.02
CA ALA A 1029 -11.50 -45.98 -0.59
C ALA A 1029 -11.32 -44.58 0.03
N ALA A 1030 -10.29 -44.38 0.86
CA ALA A 1030 -10.02 -43.08 1.49
C ALA A 1030 -9.50 -42.05 0.48
N ILE A 1031 -8.70 -42.50 -0.50
CA ILE A 1031 -8.30 -41.66 -1.65
C ILE A 1031 -9.54 -41.28 -2.49
N GLY A 1032 -10.44 -42.24 -2.71
CA GLY A 1032 -11.72 -42.01 -3.39
C GLY A 1032 -12.56 -40.94 -2.71
N GLU A 1033 -12.78 -41.05 -1.39
CA GLU A 1033 -13.54 -40.07 -0.59
C GLU A 1033 -12.91 -38.66 -0.64
N LEU A 1034 -11.57 -38.56 -0.59
CA LEU A 1034 -10.84 -37.30 -0.72
C LEU A 1034 -11.09 -36.63 -2.09
N LEU A 1035 -11.01 -37.41 -3.17
CA LEU A 1035 -11.27 -36.92 -4.52
C LEU A 1035 -12.75 -36.62 -4.76
N ASP A 1036 -13.67 -37.41 -4.19
CA ASP A 1036 -15.11 -37.15 -4.22
C ASP A 1036 -15.42 -35.79 -3.57
N SER A 1037 -14.84 -35.52 -2.40
CA SER A 1037 -15.04 -34.26 -1.67
C SER A 1037 -14.42 -33.06 -2.37
N LEU A 1038 -13.26 -33.25 -3.00
CA LEU A 1038 -12.61 -32.19 -3.77
C LEU A 1038 -13.44 -31.76 -4.99
N PHE A 1039 -14.03 -32.74 -5.69
CA PHE A 1039 -14.79 -32.53 -6.93
C PHE A 1039 -16.31 -32.55 -6.74
N ASP A 1040 -16.80 -32.39 -5.51
CA ASP A 1040 -18.23 -32.35 -5.22
C ASP A 1040 -18.91 -31.17 -6.00
N PRO A 1041 -20.05 -31.40 -6.70
CA PRO A 1041 -20.67 -30.39 -7.56
C PRO A 1041 -21.37 -29.25 -6.81
N GLU A 1042 -21.71 -29.42 -5.53
CA GLU A 1042 -22.42 -28.41 -4.73
C GLU A 1042 -21.46 -27.70 -3.78
N ASP A 1043 -20.63 -28.46 -3.06
CA ASP A 1043 -19.80 -27.99 -1.95
C ASP A 1043 -18.31 -28.35 -2.09
N GLY A 1044 -17.84 -28.76 -3.28
CA GLY A 1044 -16.46 -29.22 -3.46
C GLY A 1044 -15.39 -28.13 -3.32
N ALA A 1045 -14.25 -28.48 -2.71
CA ALA A 1045 -13.11 -27.56 -2.57
C ALA A 1045 -12.57 -27.04 -3.92
N ALA A 1046 -12.78 -27.75 -5.04
CA ALA A 1046 -12.42 -27.25 -6.37
C ALA A 1046 -13.14 -25.95 -6.76
N MET A 1047 -14.34 -25.67 -6.22
CA MET A 1047 -15.03 -24.39 -6.42
C MET A 1047 -14.48 -23.26 -5.55
N ARG A 1048 -13.75 -23.61 -4.48
CA ARG A 1048 -13.17 -22.71 -3.48
C ARG A 1048 -11.65 -22.82 -3.45
N TYR A 1049 -11.03 -23.07 -4.61
CA TYR A 1049 -9.60 -23.36 -4.75
C TYR A 1049 -8.70 -22.34 -4.03
N TYR A 1050 -9.07 -21.05 -4.05
CA TYR A 1050 -8.34 -19.97 -3.38
C TYR A 1050 -8.22 -20.11 -1.85
N GLN A 1051 -9.01 -21.00 -1.22
CA GLN A 1051 -8.96 -21.28 0.22
C GLN A 1051 -8.04 -22.48 0.55
N PHE A 1052 -7.71 -23.34 -0.42
CA PHE A 1052 -7.04 -24.63 -0.22
C PHE A 1052 -5.95 -24.92 -1.27
N ASP A 1053 -5.27 -23.87 -1.76
CA ASP A 1053 -4.38 -23.95 -2.92
C ASP A 1053 -3.18 -24.89 -2.67
N SER A 1054 -2.54 -24.78 -1.50
CA SER A 1054 -1.38 -25.62 -1.14
C SER A 1054 -1.79 -27.07 -0.89
N ALA A 1055 -2.95 -27.29 -0.28
CA ALA A 1055 -3.49 -28.63 -0.05
C ALA A 1055 -3.84 -29.32 -1.38
N VAL A 1056 -4.46 -28.61 -2.31
CA VAL A 1056 -4.78 -29.15 -3.64
C VAL A 1056 -3.50 -29.43 -4.44
N ALA A 1057 -2.51 -28.53 -4.43
CA ALA A 1057 -1.21 -28.78 -5.07
C ALA A 1057 -0.52 -30.04 -4.49
N THR A 1058 -0.66 -30.27 -3.18
CA THR A 1058 -0.15 -31.47 -2.51
C THR A 1058 -0.87 -32.74 -2.96
N ILE A 1059 -2.20 -32.71 -3.10
CA ILE A 1059 -2.99 -33.83 -3.65
C ILE A 1059 -2.52 -34.14 -5.06
N VAL A 1060 -2.42 -33.13 -5.93
CA VAL A 1060 -1.99 -33.31 -7.33
C VAL A 1060 -0.61 -33.94 -7.40
N LYS A 1061 0.35 -33.46 -6.60
CA LYS A 1061 1.72 -33.97 -6.58
C LYS A 1061 1.80 -35.48 -6.33
N PHE A 1062 1.01 -36.01 -5.39
CA PHE A 1062 1.07 -37.42 -5.00
C PHE A 1062 0.04 -38.31 -5.70
N LEU A 1063 -1.07 -37.75 -6.15
CA LEU A 1063 -2.22 -38.48 -6.71
C LEU A 1063 -2.58 -38.01 -8.14
N TYR A 1064 -1.59 -37.60 -8.95
CA TYR A 1064 -1.84 -37.01 -10.27
C TYR A 1064 -2.71 -37.90 -11.18
N ASP A 1065 -2.48 -39.22 -11.23
CA ASP A 1065 -3.23 -40.14 -12.11
C ASP A 1065 -4.73 -40.22 -11.79
N PRO A 1066 -5.15 -40.55 -10.54
CA PRO A 1066 -6.56 -40.57 -10.19
C PRO A 1066 -7.17 -39.16 -10.13
N PHE A 1067 -6.38 -38.13 -9.80
CA PHE A 1067 -6.82 -36.73 -9.83
C PHE A 1067 -7.17 -36.28 -11.26
N LEU A 1068 -6.26 -36.47 -12.23
CA LEU A 1068 -6.48 -36.09 -13.63
C LEU A 1068 -7.63 -36.88 -14.24
N THR A 1069 -7.73 -38.18 -13.93
CA THR A 1069 -8.86 -39.00 -14.35
C THR A 1069 -10.19 -38.45 -13.84
N ARG A 1070 -10.25 -38.05 -12.57
CA ARG A 1070 -11.46 -37.48 -11.99
C ARG A 1070 -11.78 -36.09 -12.54
N ALA A 1071 -10.77 -35.24 -12.67
CA ALA A 1071 -10.91 -33.86 -13.10
C ALA A 1071 -11.30 -33.74 -14.58
N LEU A 1072 -10.67 -34.55 -15.45
CA LEU A 1072 -10.71 -34.37 -16.90
C LEU A 1072 -11.55 -35.43 -17.63
N LEU A 1073 -11.60 -36.68 -17.14
CA LEU A 1073 -12.29 -37.78 -17.84
C LEU A 1073 -13.65 -38.15 -17.21
N GLN A 1074 -13.89 -37.81 -15.94
CA GLN A 1074 -15.11 -38.17 -15.22
C GLN A 1074 -16.00 -36.95 -14.94
N GLY A 1075 -17.07 -36.79 -15.72
CA GLY A 1075 -18.06 -35.71 -15.59
C GLY A 1075 -18.49 -35.18 -16.96
N GLU A 1076 -19.52 -34.34 -17.02
CA GLU A 1076 -19.83 -33.67 -18.29
C GLU A 1076 -18.78 -32.60 -18.59
N ILE A 1077 -18.17 -32.67 -19.78
CA ILE A 1077 -17.19 -31.73 -20.36
C ILE A 1077 -17.64 -30.24 -20.30
N LYS A 1078 -18.90 -29.98 -19.94
CA LYS A 1078 -19.53 -28.65 -19.91
C LYS A 1078 -19.44 -27.93 -18.57
N ASP A 1079 -18.93 -28.55 -17.52
CA ASP A 1079 -18.86 -27.93 -16.20
C ASP A 1079 -17.63 -27.01 -16.09
N TYR A 1080 -17.70 -25.85 -16.77
CA TYR A 1080 -16.68 -24.79 -16.81
C TYR A 1080 -16.10 -24.44 -15.42
N LYS A 1081 -16.87 -24.66 -14.36
CA LYS A 1081 -16.45 -24.48 -12.96
C LYS A 1081 -15.27 -25.35 -12.53
N ARG A 1082 -15.09 -26.55 -13.12
CA ARG A 1082 -13.98 -27.46 -12.80
C ARG A 1082 -12.65 -26.99 -13.37
N PHE A 1083 -12.68 -26.30 -14.51
CA PHE A 1083 -11.48 -25.74 -15.13
C PHE A 1083 -10.97 -24.49 -14.42
N ARG A 1084 -11.85 -23.71 -13.76
CA ARG A 1084 -11.43 -22.59 -12.89
C ARG A 1084 -10.43 -23.00 -11.79
N ALA A 1085 -10.49 -24.24 -11.30
CA ALA A 1085 -9.53 -24.74 -10.31
C ALA A 1085 -8.09 -24.79 -10.85
N PHE A 1086 -7.92 -24.77 -12.17
CA PHE A 1086 -6.65 -24.81 -12.86
C PHE A 1086 -6.21 -23.47 -13.46
N GLU A 1087 -7.10 -22.47 -13.51
CA GLU A 1087 -6.83 -21.20 -14.23
C GLU A 1087 -5.76 -20.32 -13.55
N GLY A 1088 -5.40 -20.59 -12.29
CA GLY A 1088 -4.44 -19.76 -11.53
C GLY A 1088 -4.93 -18.31 -11.35
N SER A 1089 -4.36 -17.56 -10.41
CA SER A 1089 -4.67 -16.13 -10.28
C SER A 1089 -3.40 -15.34 -9.97
N SER A 1090 -3.49 -14.01 -9.91
CA SER A 1090 -2.35 -13.14 -9.56
C SER A 1090 -1.69 -13.50 -8.21
N HIS A 1091 -2.37 -14.28 -7.36
CA HIS A 1091 -1.89 -14.67 -6.03
C HIS A 1091 -1.50 -16.15 -5.92
N PHE A 1092 -1.88 -17.04 -6.85
CA PHE A 1092 -1.73 -18.51 -6.71
C PHE A 1092 -1.25 -19.22 -7.99
N GLU A 1093 -0.38 -20.23 -7.87
CA GLU A 1093 0.14 -21.06 -8.98
C GLU A 1093 -0.85 -22.14 -9.43
N ASN A 1094 -0.78 -22.56 -10.70
CA ASN A 1094 -1.59 -23.67 -11.22
C ASN A 1094 -1.18 -24.99 -10.52
N PRO A 1095 -2.11 -25.78 -9.95
CA PRO A 1095 -1.76 -26.97 -9.17
C PRO A 1095 -1.09 -28.08 -10.01
N LEU A 1096 -1.25 -28.07 -11.34
CA LEU A 1096 -0.57 -29.00 -12.24
C LEU A 1096 0.91 -28.63 -12.47
N SER A 1097 1.37 -27.45 -12.07
CA SER A 1097 2.76 -26.99 -12.29
C SER A 1097 3.80 -27.91 -11.65
N GLN A 1098 3.41 -28.65 -10.60
CA GLN A 1098 4.27 -29.57 -9.84
C GLN A 1098 4.40 -30.96 -10.49
N ILE A 1099 3.67 -31.27 -11.57
CA ILE A 1099 3.77 -32.56 -12.26
C ILE A 1099 4.88 -32.48 -13.31
N GLU A 1100 5.76 -33.48 -13.34
CA GLU A 1100 6.81 -33.56 -14.36
C GLU A 1100 6.21 -33.66 -15.77
N PRO A 1101 6.75 -32.95 -16.79
CA PRO A 1101 6.25 -32.99 -18.16
C PRO A 1101 6.15 -34.42 -18.74
N THR A 1102 7.06 -35.31 -18.34
CA THR A 1102 7.06 -36.72 -18.75
C THR A 1102 5.88 -37.51 -18.19
N ASP A 1103 5.45 -37.20 -16.97
CA ASP A 1103 4.35 -37.90 -16.31
C ASP A 1103 2.99 -37.46 -16.89
N LEU A 1104 2.84 -36.16 -17.18
CA LEU A 1104 1.66 -35.63 -17.88
C LEU A 1104 1.48 -36.26 -19.27
N THR A 1105 2.56 -36.34 -20.05
CA THR A 1105 2.52 -36.93 -21.41
C THR A 1105 2.31 -38.44 -21.37
N ALA A 1106 2.91 -39.15 -20.41
CA ALA A 1106 2.67 -40.57 -20.19
C ALA A 1106 1.20 -40.85 -19.78
N TRP A 1107 0.63 -40.02 -18.91
CA TRP A 1107 -0.78 -40.12 -18.53
C TRP A 1107 -1.70 -39.93 -19.74
N CYS A 1108 -1.48 -38.89 -20.55
CA CYS A 1108 -2.26 -38.66 -21.77
C CYS A 1108 -2.19 -39.83 -22.76
N ALA A 1109 -1.02 -40.46 -22.90
CA ALA A 1109 -0.85 -41.64 -23.74
C ALA A 1109 -1.61 -42.87 -23.22
N ASN A 1110 -1.71 -43.02 -21.89
CA ASN A 1110 -2.34 -44.16 -21.23
C ASN A 1110 -3.84 -43.99 -20.98
N ALA A 1111 -4.38 -42.76 -21.05
CA ALA A 1111 -5.78 -42.42 -20.80
C ALA A 1111 -6.78 -43.10 -21.77
N GLY A 1112 -6.31 -43.58 -22.93
CA GLY A 1112 -7.13 -44.32 -23.90
C GLY A 1112 -8.11 -43.47 -24.74
N GLU A 1113 -8.18 -42.16 -24.49
CA GLU A 1113 -9.00 -41.20 -25.24
C GLU A 1113 -8.15 -40.12 -25.91
N ALA A 1114 -8.39 -39.84 -27.19
CA ALA A 1114 -7.66 -38.80 -27.92
C ALA A 1114 -7.88 -37.39 -27.34
N SER A 1115 -9.04 -37.13 -26.72
CA SER A 1115 -9.39 -35.89 -26.04
C SER A 1115 -8.57 -35.61 -24.78
N ALA A 1116 -7.87 -36.60 -24.20
CA ALA A 1116 -7.05 -36.40 -23.01
C ALA A 1116 -5.97 -35.33 -23.23
N TRP A 1117 -5.36 -35.32 -24.42
CA TRP A 1117 -4.33 -34.34 -24.80
C TRP A 1117 -4.87 -32.91 -24.84
N SER A 1118 -6.05 -32.69 -25.42
CA SER A 1118 -6.68 -31.37 -25.50
C SER A 1118 -7.28 -30.92 -24.16
N LEU A 1119 -7.75 -31.85 -23.32
CA LEU A 1119 -8.22 -31.55 -21.96
C LEU A 1119 -7.07 -31.15 -21.02
N VAL A 1120 -5.94 -31.86 -21.06
CA VAL A 1120 -4.74 -31.46 -20.30
C VAL A 1120 -4.20 -30.13 -20.81
N ALA A 1121 -4.18 -29.92 -22.13
CA ALA A 1121 -3.79 -28.63 -22.71
C ALA A 1121 -4.63 -27.44 -22.22
N ARG A 1122 -5.91 -27.66 -21.88
CA ARG A 1122 -6.80 -26.65 -21.28
C ARG A 1122 -6.58 -26.44 -19.78
N ALA A 1123 -5.98 -27.41 -19.10
CA ALA A 1123 -5.81 -27.38 -17.65
C ALA A 1123 -4.42 -26.89 -17.22
N ILE A 1124 -3.40 -26.97 -18.08
CA ILE A 1124 -2.08 -26.42 -17.77
C ILE A 1124 -2.00 -24.92 -18.10
N SER A 1125 -1.01 -24.23 -17.52
CA SER A 1125 -0.61 -22.90 -17.96
C SER A 1125 0.47 -23.02 -19.04
N PRO A 1126 0.16 -22.77 -20.33
CA PRO A 1126 1.12 -22.99 -21.42
C PRO A 1126 2.23 -21.94 -21.46
N PHE A 1127 2.03 -20.78 -20.83
CA PHE A 1127 2.99 -19.69 -20.73
C PHE A 1127 3.39 -19.49 -19.27
N GLY A 1128 4.68 -19.30 -19.00
CA GLY A 1128 5.17 -19.02 -17.66
C GLY A 1128 4.64 -17.68 -17.12
N SER A 1129 4.35 -17.59 -15.83
CA SER A 1129 4.01 -16.32 -15.18
C SER A 1129 5.28 -15.70 -14.58
N SER A 1130 5.98 -14.84 -15.33
CA SER A 1130 6.96 -13.98 -14.67
C SER A 1130 6.20 -12.86 -13.95
N ARG A 1131 6.19 -12.88 -12.61
CA ARG A 1131 5.66 -11.75 -11.80
C ARG A 1131 6.51 -10.47 -11.99
N ASP A 1132 7.66 -10.59 -12.67
CA ASP A 1132 8.71 -9.58 -12.81
C ASP A 1132 9.03 -9.17 -14.26
N GLY A 1133 8.08 -9.28 -15.20
CA GLY A 1133 8.26 -8.73 -16.56
C GLY A 1133 9.35 -9.40 -17.41
N GLY A 1134 9.73 -10.63 -17.06
CA GLY A 1134 10.52 -11.51 -17.92
C GLY A 1134 9.72 -12.02 -19.12
N ILE A 1135 10.41 -12.65 -20.07
CA ILE A 1135 9.84 -13.20 -21.30
C ILE A 1135 8.87 -14.34 -20.92
N ASP A 1136 7.60 -14.24 -21.35
CA ASP A 1136 6.59 -15.30 -21.23
C ASP A 1136 6.93 -16.44 -22.21
N ASP A 1137 7.94 -17.26 -21.88
CA ASP A 1137 8.29 -18.46 -22.65
C ASP A 1137 7.22 -19.55 -22.49
N LEU A 1138 7.16 -20.46 -23.46
CA LEU A 1138 6.37 -21.69 -23.34
C LEU A 1138 6.91 -22.54 -22.20
N THR A 1139 6.01 -23.01 -21.34
CA THR A 1139 6.41 -23.88 -20.22
C THR A 1139 6.94 -25.22 -20.73
N GLU A 1140 7.82 -25.86 -19.96
CA GLU A 1140 8.35 -27.20 -20.29
C GLU A 1140 7.22 -28.22 -20.48
N GLN A 1141 6.15 -28.11 -19.69
CA GLN A 1141 4.92 -28.90 -19.83
C GLN A 1141 4.21 -28.64 -21.16
N GLY A 1142 4.06 -27.37 -21.55
CA GLY A 1142 3.45 -26.98 -22.82
C GLY A 1142 4.21 -27.53 -24.02
N LEU A 1143 5.54 -27.40 -24.01
CA LEU A 1143 6.40 -27.92 -25.08
C LEU A 1143 6.36 -29.46 -25.16
N ALA A 1144 6.37 -30.14 -24.01
CA ALA A 1144 6.27 -31.61 -23.96
C ALA A 1144 4.94 -32.13 -24.51
N LEU A 1145 3.82 -31.46 -24.21
CA LEU A 1145 2.50 -31.83 -24.73
C LEU A 1145 2.40 -31.66 -26.24
N ILE A 1146 2.90 -30.54 -26.80
CA ILE A 1146 2.91 -30.33 -28.26
C ILE A 1146 3.77 -31.40 -28.94
N THR A 1147 4.92 -31.74 -28.36
CA THR A 1147 5.89 -32.68 -28.96
C THR A 1147 5.41 -34.13 -28.92
N ALA A 1148 4.79 -34.55 -27.82
CA ALA A 1148 4.38 -35.94 -27.60
C ALA A 1148 2.97 -36.26 -28.13
N SER A 1149 2.13 -35.24 -28.39
CA SER A 1149 0.74 -35.43 -28.83
C SER A 1149 0.65 -36.10 -30.20
N PRO A 1150 -0.27 -37.07 -30.39
CA PRO A 1150 -0.62 -37.60 -31.71
C PRO A 1150 -1.23 -36.55 -32.65
N ASN A 1151 -1.79 -35.46 -32.11
CA ASN A 1151 -2.36 -34.33 -32.84
C ASN A 1151 -1.85 -32.99 -32.26
N PRO A 1152 -0.63 -32.56 -32.63
CA PRO A 1152 -0.02 -31.34 -32.09
C PRO A 1152 -0.80 -30.06 -32.40
N VAL A 1153 -1.48 -30.02 -33.55
CA VAL A 1153 -2.27 -28.86 -33.99
C VAL A 1153 -3.48 -28.62 -33.07
N GLU A 1154 -4.11 -29.68 -32.58
CA GLU A 1154 -5.25 -29.57 -31.65
C GLU A 1154 -4.80 -29.00 -30.30
N VAL A 1155 -3.68 -29.48 -29.75
CA VAL A 1155 -3.08 -28.94 -28.51
C VAL A 1155 -2.69 -27.48 -28.69
N LEU A 1156 -2.02 -27.16 -29.80
CA LEU A 1156 -1.60 -25.80 -30.11
C LEU A 1156 -2.79 -24.85 -30.28
N SER A 1157 -3.90 -25.31 -30.85
CA SER A 1157 -5.13 -24.51 -30.97
C SER A 1157 -5.73 -24.10 -29.63
N VAL A 1158 -5.58 -24.94 -28.60
CA VAL A 1158 -5.98 -24.60 -27.22
C VAL A 1158 -5.05 -23.55 -26.63
N PHE A 1159 -3.74 -23.63 -26.87
CA PHE A 1159 -2.78 -22.63 -26.37
C PHE A 1159 -3.01 -21.25 -27.01
N VAL A 1160 -3.44 -21.22 -28.27
CA VAL A 1160 -3.85 -19.98 -28.96
C VAL A 1160 -4.99 -19.27 -28.23
N GLU A 1161 -5.94 -20.01 -27.63
CA GLU A 1161 -7.02 -19.43 -26.82
C GLU A 1161 -6.49 -18.74 -25.54
N HIS A 1162 -5.30 -19.08 -25.07
CA HIS A 1162 -4.68 -18.57 -23.83
C HIS A 1162 -3.72 -17.38 -24.05
N ILE A 1163 -3.56 -16.91 -25.30
CA ILE A 1163 -2.66 -15.80 -25.64
C ILE A 1163 -3.08 -14.49 -24.98
N ALA A 1164 -4.38 -14.19 -24.98
CA ALA A 1164 -4.90 -12.98 -24.35
C ALA A 1164 -5.33 -13.31 -22.91
N PRO A 1165 -4.60 -12.83 -21.89
CA PRO A 1165 -4.99 -13.11 -20.51
C PRO A 1165 -6.32 -12.45 -20.17
N MET A 1166 -7.09 -13.10 -19.29
CA MET A 1166 -8.35 -12.58 -18.72
C MET A 1166 -8.11 -11.69 -17.49
N SER A 1167 -6.95 -11.82 -16.85
CA SER A 1167 -6.47 -11.01 -15.73
C SER A 1167 -4.97 -10.75 -15.91
N TRP A 1168 -4.52 -9.51 -15.74
CA TRP A 1168 -3.12 -9.12 -15.94
C TRP A 1168 -2.77 -7.85 -15.15
N SER A 1169 -1.47 -7.59 -15.01
CA SER A 1169 -0.92 -6.32 -14.50
C SER A 1169 0.04 -5.74 -15.53
N GLY A 1170 0.01 -4.42 -15.73
CA GLY A 1170 0.78 -3.76 -16.80
C GLY A 1170 0.06 -3.79 -18.14
N SER A 1171 0.79 -3.73 -19.26
CA SER A 1171 0.21 -3.80 -20.60
C SER A 1171 -0.16 -5.22 -21.01
N ARG A 1172 -1.46 -5.45 -21.23
CA ARG A 1172 -2.02 -6.68 -21.83
C ARG A 1172 -1.44 -6.94 -23.20
N ALA A 1173 -1.27 -5.87 -23.98
CA ALA A 1173 -0.75 -5.98 -25.32
C ALA A 1173 0.71 -6.47 -25.36
N ASN A 1174 1.53 -6.04 -24.40
CA ASN A 1174 2.89 -6.55 -24.27
C ASN A 1174 2.91 -8.04 -23.92
N ILE A 1175 2.05 -8.48 -22.99
CA ILE A 1175 1.89 -9.90 -22.63
C ILE A 1175 1.46 -10.72 -23.85
N VAL A 1176 0.44 -10.25 -24.59
CA VAL A 1176 -0.01 -10.89 -25.84
C VAL A 1176 1.15 -10.96 -26.85
N GLY A 1177 1.88 -9.88 -27.05
CA GLY A 1177 3.00 -9.81 -28.00
C GLY A 1177 4.12 -10.78 -27.66
N GLN A 1178 4.48 -10.91 -26.38
CA GLN A 1178 5.49 -11.86 -25.90
C GLN A 1178 5.03 -13.31 -26.10
N ARG A 1179 3.79 -13.65 -25.73
CA ARG A 1179 3.24 -14.99 -25.93
C ARG A 1179 3.14 -15.41 -27.40
N ILE A 1180 2.85 -14.45 -28.30
CA ILE A 1180 2.91 -14.72 -29.75
C ILE A 1180 4.33 -15.06 -30.18
N THR A 1181 5.33 -14.30 -29.71
CA THR A 1181 6.75 -14.58 -30.01
C THR A 1181 7.17 -15.96 -29.48
N ALA A 1182 6.78 -16.32 -28.26
CA ALA A 1182 7.06 -17.65 -27.71
C ALA A 1182 6.45 -18.79 -28.55
N LEU A 1183 5.28 -18.58 -29.18
CA LEU A 1183 4.70 -19.54 -30.12
C LEU A 1183 5.47 -19.59 -31.46
N GLU A 1184 5.98 -18.46 -31.94
CA GLU A 1184 6.81 -18.38 -33.16
C GLU A 1184 8.16 -19.09 -32.98
N GLU A 1185 8.67 -19.19 -31.75
CA GLU A 1185 9.92 -19.90 -31.42
C GLU A 1185 9.78 -21.43 -31.39
N VAL A 1186 8.56 -21.98 -31.42
CA VAL A 1186 8.32 -23.42 -31.53
C VAL A 1186 8.82 -23.91 -32.90
N SER A 1187 9.99 -24.56 -32.90
CA SER A 1187 10.78 -24.90 -34.09
C SER A 1187 9.97 -25.56 -35.24
N GLU A 1188 9.99 -24.92 -36.41
CA GLU A 1188 9.45 -25.42 -37.68
C GLU A 1188 10.04 -26.78 -38.14
N ALA A 1189 11.15 -27.22 -37.56
CA ALA A 1189 11.94 -28.35 -38.06
C ALA A 1189 11.55 -29.74 -37.51
N ALA A 1190 10.64 -29.85 -36.53
CA ALA A 1190 10.45 -31.11 -35.78
C ALA A 1190 9.00 -31.63 -35.59
N ILE A 1191 7.94 -30.83 -35.81
CA ILE A 1191 6.56 -31.22 -35.46
C ILE A 1191 5.61 -31.07 -36.66
N PRO A 1192 5.05 -32.17 -37.23
CA PRO A 1192 4.21 -32.12 -38.42
C PRO A 1192 2.95 -31.25 -38.25
N GLY A 1193 2.67 -30.37 -39.22
CA GLY A 1193 1.43 -29.56 -39.30
C GLY A 1193 1.42 -28.28 -38.45
N VAL A 1194 2.37 -28.10 -37.52
CA VAL A 1194 2.45 -26.91 -36.65
C VAL A 1194 2.82 -25.64 -37.44
N ALA A 1195 3.77 -25.74 -38.37
CA ALA A 1195 4.22 -24.59 -39.17
C ALA A 1195 3.09 -24.01 -40.06
N GLU A 1196 2.28 -24.88 -40.69
CA GLU A 1196 1.14 -24.45 -41.52
C GLU A 1196 0.06 -23.77 -40.67
N TYR A 1197 -0.20 -24.28 -39.46
CA TYR A 1197 -1.16 -23.68 -38.53
C TYR A 1197 -0.70 -22.32 -37.98
N LEU A 1198 0.57 -22.21 -37.54
CA LEU A 1198 1.12 -20.95 -37.05
C LEU A 1198 1.15 -19.88 -38.15
N ALA A 1199 1.52 -20.24 -39.38
CA ALA A 1199 1.48 -19.31 -40.52
C ALA A 1199 0.07 -18.75 -40.81
N GLU A 1200 -0.99 -19.49 -40.48
CA GLU A 1200 -2.38 -19.02 -40.62
C GLU A 1200 -2.85 -18.16 -39.42
N VAL A 1201 -2.45 -18.53 -38.20
CA VAL A 1201 -3.02 -17.97 -36.96
C VAL A 1201 -2.24 -16.77 -36.42
N VAL A 1202 -0.91 -16.77 -36.53
CA VAL A 1202 -0.05 -15.65 -36.06
C VAL A 1202 -0.48 -14.30 -36.64
N PRO A 1203 -0.78 -14.15 -37.95
CA PRO A 1203 -1.26 -12.87 -38.48
C PRO A 1203 -2.58 -12.39 -37.85
N LYS A 1204 -3.48 -13.32 -37.48
CA LYS A 1204 -4.74 -12.98 -36.80
C LYS A 1204 -4.47 -12.52 -35.37
N LEU A 1205 -3.53 -13.17 -34.67
CA LEU A 1205 -3.15 -12.82 -33.31
C LEU A 1205 -2.40 -11.49 -33.21
N ARG A 1206 -1.51 -11.19 -34.16
CA ARG A 1206 -0.85 -9.87 -34.26
C ARG A 1206 -1.86 -8.75 -34.50
N LYS A 1207 -3.01 -9.04 -35.13
CA LYS A 1207 -4.12 -8.09 -35.23
C LYS A 1207 -4.80 -7.85 -33.87
N VAL A 1208 -5.03 -8.91 -33.08
CA VAL A 1208 -5.56 -8.80 -31.71
C VAL A 1208 -4.61 -8.03 -30.81
N GLU A 1209 -3.29 -8.28 -30.91
CA GLU A 1209 -2.25 -7.49 -30.23
C GLU A 1209 -2.41 -6.00 -30.55
N GLN A 1210 -2.55 -5.65 -31.84
CA GLN A 1210 -2.73 -4.27 -32.26
C GLN A 1210 -4.05 -3.66 -31.76
N GLU A 1211 -5.16 -4.39 -31.80
CA GLU A 1211 -6.46 -3.92 -31.30
C GLU A 1211 -6.41 -3.65 -29.78
N GLU A 1212 -5.73 -4.51 -29.01
CA GLU A 1212 -5.50 -4.28 -27.58
C GLU A 1212 -4.53 -3.12 -27.33
N ARG A 1213 -3.47 -2.94 -28.13
CA ARG A 1213 -2.61 -1.74 -28.06
C ARG A 1213 -3.40 -0.46 -28.29
N ASP A 1214 -4.26 -0.45 -29.31
CA ASP A 1214 -5.08 0.72 -29.65
C ASP A 1214 -6.07 1.04 -28.51
N ARG A 1215 -6.63 -0.01 -27.88
CA ARG A 1215 -7.54 0.12 -26.73
C ARG A 1215 -6.84 0.64 -25.48
N GLU A 1216 -5.68 0.08 -25.12
CA GLU A 1216 -4.86 0.54 -24.00
C GLU A 1216 -4.40 1.98 -24.22
N ALA A 1217 -3.88 2.30 -25.41
CA ALA A 1217 -3.47 3.66 -25.76
C ALA A 1217 -4.64 4.66 -25.68
N LYS A 1218 -5.86 4.26 -26.07
CA LYS A 1218 -7.04 5.11 -25.91
C LYS A 1218 -7.38 5.34 -24.44
N ARG A 1219 -7.45 4.28 -23.64
CA ARG A 1219 -7.77 4.37 -22.21
C ARG A 1219 -6.73 5.19 -21.45
N ASP A 1220 -5.45 4.95 -21.70
CA ASP A 1220 -4.38 5.72 -21.07
C ASP A 1220 -4.43 7.19 -21.49
N ARG A 1221 -4.70 7.51 -22.76
CA ARG A 1221 -4.91 8.92 -23.17
C ARG A 1221 -6.08 9.56 -22.44
N ASP A 1222 -7.20 8.86 -22.31
CA ASP A 1222 -8.40 9.38 -21.65
C ASP A 1222 -8.20 9.60 -20.14
N ASP A 1223 -7.37 8.80 -19.48
CA ASP A 1223 -7.05 8.89 -18.04
C ASP A 1223 -5.90 9.88 -17.75
N GLU A 1224 -4.80 9.83 -18.52
CA GLU A 1224 -3.60 10.64 -18.29
C GLU A 1224 -3.84 12.13 -18.56
N GLN A 1225 -4.81 12.47 -19.42
CA GLN A 1225 -4.98 13.82 -19.96
C GLN A 1225 -6.09 14.64 -19.26
N ARG A 1226 -6.58 14.23 -18.08
CA ARG A 1226 -7.61 14.97 -17.31
C ARG A 1226 -7.00 16.04 -16.39
N PHE A 1227 -7.82 17.02 -16.01
CA PHE A 1227 -7.49 18.01 -14.96
C PHE A 1227 -8.03 17.62 -13.58
N GLU A 1228 -9.04 16.75 -13.55
CA GLU A 1228 -9.72 16.29 -12.35
C GLU A 1228 -8.86 15.31 -11.57
#